data_AF-A0A832GD26-F1
#
_entry.id   AF-A0A832GD26-F1
#
_cell.length_a   1.000
_cell.length_b   1.000
_cell.length_c   1.000
_cell.angle_alpha   90.00
_cell.angle_beta   90.00
_cell.angle_gamma   90.00
#
_symmetry.space_group_name_H-M   'P 1'
#
loop_
_entity.id
_entity.type
_entity.pdbx_description
1 polymer ?
#
loop_
_entity_poly.entity_id
_entity_poly.type
_entity_poly.pdbx_seq_one_letter_code
_entity_poly.pdbx_strand_id
1 'polypeptide(L)'
;MKKKRWNLGWVLLAALCLSMSLAMTDCEKDDDDNDRAGIFSVRMSGGNGDDGLGGDGGGIELYTYGIKGINILRGARNLATGFKLPEEPDIDLGLEPVVIDDDTTVNVYPNQAAAQAAVADGGLYTWLGANQLWIRDSVGGDVIATGLHVRRGRVLTLGLNANVGGNSGQDTGRYYFDNDVVIDGVVTTKDLTTGDVGGGVVEAPHGAATVRDKGGLDIRGFTFIVGNTGRIDLSGGNATTAGDRGGDGGGLFLYASNAAYIHGRLLTTGGMGNGAGIGGDGAVGYNGGMDQVYTGSEDGVLVLTGLVDASGGKGSEGGDGGFIEPYADTFILNTGVIKTNGGDGTNGDGGDGGGMYLRSYYAGILSRGDLISNGGDALGTSTAYSGGNGGNIDLDAGYGEYMSQLLIGGPVSADGGDSKLGDGGDGGDMYWNNYGSGDIVVAARVSANGGDGKGAGSFGGDAGDLWVFAYSEYDYGYGEYAKSGDIIFGANLDFSGGNADNGGDGGEIYLEASDYEDEAVPTNGIFFYGYDLIRAEGGNGADGGDGGYFEAYTEDSYSLDQYYMAGPIVTNFLFVGHGGKGNDGWGGDGGYFDQEAEGEAYEDKTVSIHRGNVLIGGGDGSDGGGDGGYFYLYGHELAKQVGDVDVSGGSGAGVDASGGLGGDALFFATYDVIINGNVNANGGGATGTGTGGDGGAWWHDQGIQIYAGGQAVVRGSLTAKGGNGDRTVGFGGNGGGIDLFSEGLPSLVGNWSVAGGKAGTDGNHGEMWIDWALLTP
;
A
#
# COMPACT_ATOMS: atom_id res chain seq x y z
N MET A 1 -12.03 66.58 -25.53
CA MET A 1 -12.72 67.76 -26.09
C MET A 1 -14.17 67.37 -26.37
N LYS A 2 -15.13 68.09 -25.77
CA LYS A 2 -16.59 68.20 -26.07
C LYS A 2 -17.39 66.89 -26.27
N LYS A 3 -18.26 66.52 -25.31
CA LYS A 3 -19.68 66.96 -25.15
C LYS A 3 -20.56 66.47 -26.32
N LYS A 4 -21.57 65.61 -26.10
CA LYS A 4 -22.97 65.89 -25.66
C LYS A 4 -23.85 64.94 -26.51
N ARG A 5 -25.07 64.48 -26.22
CA ARG A 5 -26.08 64.59 -25.15
C ARG A 5 -27.19 63.60 -25.58
N TRP A 6 -27.72 62.77 -24.68
CA TRP A 6 -29.04 62.93 -24.02
C TRP A 6 -30.27 62.89 -24.94
N ASN A 7 -31.15 61.93 -24.69
CA ASN A 7 -32.53 62.10 -24.16
C ASN A 7 -33.41 60.93 -24.60
N LEU A 8 -34.50 60.53 -23.95
CA LEU A 8 -35.15 60.71 -22.65
C LEU A 8 -36.55 60.09 -22.90
N GLY A 9 -37.11 59.28 -22.02
CA GLY A 9 -38.49 58.83 -22.22
C GLY A 9 -38.96 57.74 -21.28
N TRP A 10 -39.17 58.10 -20.01
CA TRP A 10 -39.84 57.31 -18.98
C TRP A 10 -41.38 57.38 -19.09
N VAL A 11 -42.05 56.52 -18.30
CA VAL A 11 -43.43 56.56 -17.73
C VAL A 11 -44.39 55.50 -18.31
N LEU A 12 -45.19 54.71 -17.57
CA LEU A 12 -45.26 54.22 -16.18
C LEU A 12 -46.52 53.30 -16.12
N LEU A 13 -46.46 52.22 -15.32
CA LEU A 13 -47.51 51.67 -14.44
C LEU A 13 -48.52 50.55 -14.88
N ALA A 14 -48.29 49.36 -14.28
CA ALA A 14 -49.18 48.35 -13.62
C ALA A 14 -50.28 47.62 -14.44
N ALA A 15 -50.60 46.32 -14.25
CA ALA A 15 -50.45 45.40 -13.11
C ALA A 15 -50.47 43.89 -13.51
N LEU A 16 -49.75 43.10 -12.71
CA LEU A 16 -49.94 41.69 -12.25
C LEU A 16 -50.42 40.53 -13.16
N CYS A 17 -49.50 39.56 -13.24
CA CYS A 17 -49.64 38.11 -12.93
C CYS A 17 -50.04 37.05 -13.97
N LEU A 18 -49.10 36.09 -14.08
CA LEU A 18 -49.19 34.64 -14.33
C LEU A 18 -49.59 34.14 -15.74
N SER A 19 -48.61 33.65 -16.50
CA SER A 19 -48.29 32.21 -16.58
C SER A 19 -47.11 31.95 -17.54
N MET A 20 -46.40 30.87 -17.25
CA MET A 20 -45.00 30.60 -17.61
C MET A 20 -44.75 30.32 -19.09
N SER A 21 -43.52 30.68 -19.47
CA SER A 21 -42.83 30.51 -20.74
C SER A 21 -42.52 29.06 -21.11
N LEU A 22 -42.75 28.72 -22.38
CA LEU A 22 -42.02 27.67 -23.10
C LEU A 22 -41.86 28.12 -24.55
N ALA A 23 -40.69 28.68 -24.85
CA ALA A 23 -40.20 28.89 -26.20
C ALA A 23 -38.68 28.71 -26.16
N MET A 24 -38.18 27.68 -26.82
CA MET A 24 -36.85 27.72 -27.39
C MET A 24 -36.95 27.26 -28.84
N THR A 25 -36.62 28.21 -29.72
CA THR A 25 -36.37 28.05 -31.15
C THR A 25 -34.86 28.17 -31.33
N ASP A 26 -34.36 27.37 -32.26
CA ASP A 26 -33.07 27.44 -32.98
C ASP A 26 -31.75 27.22 -32.23
N CYS A 27 -31.16 26.06 -32.52
CA CYS A 27 -30.00 25.92 -33.42
C CYS A 27 -29.05 27.13 -33.48
N GLU A 28 -28.06 27.15 -32.60
CA GLU A 28 -26.77 27.77 -32.90
C GLU A 28 -25.71 26.69 -33.08
N LYS A 29 -25.02 26.81 -34.21
CA LYS A 29 -23.79 26.13 -34.55
C LYS A 29 -22.67 26.85 -33.78
N ASP A 30 -22.24 26.28 -32.67
CA ASP A 30 -20.98 26.66 -32.03
C ASP A 30 -19.88 25.71 -32.53
N ASP A 31 -19.07 26.23 -33.46
CA ASP A 31 -17.70 25.81 -33.67
C ASP A 31 -16.89 26.30 -32.45
N ASP A 32 -16.71 25.43 -31.45
CA ASP A 32 -15.73 25.62 -30.37
C ASP A 32 -15.00 24.28 -30.12
N ASP A 33 -14.17 23.90 -31.09
CA ASP A 33 -13.03 23.01 -30.88
C ASP A 33 -12.01 23.76 -30.01
N ASN A 34 -12.15 23.64 -28.69
CA ASN A 34 -11.09 23.91 -27.71
C ASN A 34 -11.28 23.02 -26.46
N ASP A 35 -10.45 21.99 -26.37
CA ASP A 35 -9.90 21.42 -25.13
C ASP A 35 -10.85 21.20 -23.93
N ARG A 36 -11.83 20.29 -24.09
CA ARG A 36 -12.34 19.51 -22.96
C ARG A 36 -12.15 18.02 -23.20
N ALA A 37 -11.33 17.41 -22.34
CA ALA A 37 -11.17 15.98 -22.19
C ALA A 37 -12.53 15.26 -22.23
N GLY A 38 -12.56 14.14 -22.97
CA GLY A 38 -13.73 13.68 -23.69
C GLY A 38 -15.00 13.47 -22.86
N ILE A 39 -16.14 13.69 -23.49
CA ILE A 39 -17.46 13.25 -23.02
C ILE A 39 -17.71 11.85 -23.60
N PHE A 40 -18.27 10.93 -22.80
CA PHE A 40 -18.80 9.65 -23.30
C PHE A 40 -20.05 9.97 -24.14
N SER A 41 -19.97 9.91 -25.48
CA SER A 41 -21.11 10.21 -26.33
C SER A 41 -21.82 8.91 -26.74
N VAL A 42 -22.96 8.62 -26.12
CA VAL A 42 -23.94 7.71 -26.72
C VAL A 42 -24.63 8.47 -27.85
N ARG A 43 -24.38 8.07 -29.10
CA ARG A 43 -24.95 8.73 -30.27
C ARG A 43 -26.16 7.94 -30.76
N MET A 44 -27.35 8.38 -30.37
CA MET A 44 -28.61 7.92 -30.94
C MET A 44 -28.93 8.78 -32.15
N SER A 45 -28.62 8.30 -33.35
CA SER A 45 -29.01 8.98 -34.57
C SER A 45 -30.11 8.19 -35.27
N GLY A 46 -31.25 8.86 -35.46
CA GLY A 46 -32.24 8.44 -36.43
C GLY A 46 -31.69 8.45 -37.85
N GLY A 47 -32.29 7.67 -38.76
CA GLY A 47 -31.95 7.75 -40.19
C GLY A 47 -32.39 9.09 -40.78
N ASN A 48 -31.65 9.66 -41.73
CA ASN A 48 -32.12 10.83 -42.48
C ASN A 48 -33.18 10.42 -43.50
N GLY A 49 -34.37 11.01 -43.43
CA GLY A 49 -35.42 10.82 -44.42
C GLY A 49 -35.42 11.96 -45.43
N ASP A 50 -35.20 11.66 -46.72
CA ASP A 50 -35.13 12.68 -47.77
C ASP A 50 -36.49 13.38 -48.07
N ASP A 51 -37.62 12.77 -47.69
CA ASP A 51 -38.98 13.28 -47.97
C ASP A 51 -39.91 13.35 -46.74
N GLY A 52 -39.34 13.36 -45.52
CA GLY A 52 -40.09 13.49 -44.27
C GLY A 52 -40.16 12.21 -43.44
N LEU A 53 -39.89 12.40 -42.15
CA LEU A 53 -39.72 11.41 -41.07
C LEU A 53 -38.53 10.46 -41.27
N GLY A 54 -37.35 10.96 -40.89
CA GLY A 54 -36.26 10.09 -40.45
C GLY A 54 -36.72 9.25 -39.26
N GLY A 55 -36.38 7.95 -39.23
CA GLY A 55 -36.78 7.06 -38.14
C GLY A 55 -36.13 7.47 -36.81
N ASP A 56 -36.81 7.27 -35.68
CA ASP A 56 -36.28 7.63 -34.35
C ASP A 56 -34.98 6.87 -34.03
N GLY A 57 -34.00 7.54 -33.41
CA GLY A 57 -32.68 6.99 -33.06
C GLY A 57 -32.69 5.94 -31.94
N GLY A 58 -33.86 5.40 -31.59
CA GLY A 58 -34.07 4.57 -30.41
C GLY A 58 -33.92 5.33 -29.09
N GLY A 59 -34.04 4.60 -27.99
CA GLY A 59 -33.71 5.03 -26.64
C GLY A 59 -32.83 3.98 -25.96
N ILE A 60 -32.01 4.41 -24.99
CA ILE A 60 -31.35 3.52 -24.04
C ILE A 60 -32.13 3.68 -22.76
N GLU A 61 -32.75 2.59 -22.33
CA GLU A 61 -33.34 2.48 -21.01
C GLU A 61 -32.44 1.57 -20.19
N LEU A 62 -31.89 2.12 -19.11
CA LEU A 62 -31.06 1.39 -18.17
C LEU A 62 -31.88 1.29 -16.87
N TYR A 63 -32.22 0.07 -16.48
CA TYR A 63 -32.93 -0.21 -15.23
C TYR A 63 -31.98 -0.91 -14.26
N THR A 64 -31.98 -0.49 -13.00
CA THR A 64 -31.40 -1.23 -11.89
C THR A 64 -32.48 -1.43 -10.83
N TYR A 65 -32.56 -2.63 -10.27
CA TYR A 65 -33.37 -2.96 -9.11
C TYR A 65 -32.43 -3.30 -7.94
N GLY A 66 -31.63 -2.33 -7.53
CA GLY A 66 -30.65 -2.43 -6.45
C GLY A 66 -30.11 -1.05 -6.06
N ILE A 67 -29.50 -0.96 -4.87
CA ILE A 67 -29.02 0.30 -4.25
C ILE A 67 -27.81 0.92 -4.99
N LYS A 68 -27.11 0.14 -5.82
CA LYS A 68 -26.01 0.63 -6.68
C LYS A 68 -26.57 0.94 -8.09
N GLY A 69 -26.40 2.19 -8.53
CA GLY A 69 -26.82 2.69 -9.84
C GLY A 69 -26.20 1.94 -11.03
N ILE A 70 -26.63 2.23 -12.27
CA ILE A 70 -25.96 1.70 -13.46
C ILE A 70 -24.59 2.37 -13.63
N ASN A 71 -23.52 1.56 -13.56
CA ASN A 71 -22.15 2.00 -13.80
C ASN A 71 -21.75 1.74 -15.25
N ILE A 72 -21.56 2.80 -16.05
CA ILE A 72 -21.00 2.71 -17.39
C ILE A 72 -19.48 2.91 -17.28
N LEU A 73 -18.72 1.84 -17.48
CA LEU A 73 -17.26 1.83 -17.30
C LEU A 73 -16.57 2.49 -18.51
N ARG A 74 -15.77 3.53 -18.24
CA ARG A 74 -14.84 4.13 -19.20
C ARG A 74 -13.44 3.63 -18.89
N GLY A 75 -12.69 3.17 -19.90
CA GLY A 75 -11.27 2.87 -19.75
C GLY A 75 -10.52 4.09 -19.19
N ALA A 76 -9.72 3.85 -18.15
CA ALA A 76 -9.07 4.80 -17.25
C ALA A 76 -10.03 5.59 -16.34
N ARG A 77 -10.29 5.08 -15.11
CA ARG A 77 -10.83 5.90 -14.02
C ARG A 77 -9.67 6.68 -13.39
N ASN A 78 -9.83 7.99 -13.26
CA ASN A 78 -9.31 8.67 -12.07
C ASN A 78 -10.24 8.26 -10.93
N LEU A 79 -9.83 7.29 -10.10
CA LEU A 79 -10.60 6.94 -8.91
C LEU A 79 -10.73 8.19 -8.03
N ALA A 80 -11.96 8.48 -7.60
CA ALA A 80 -12.24 9.68 -6.82
C ALA A 80 -11.77 9.48 -5.37
N THR A 81 -10.48 9.66 -5.12
CA THR A 81 -9.89 9.66 -3.77
C THR A 81 -10.07 11.01 -3.05
N GLY A 82 -10.98 11.86 -3.56
CA GLY A 82 -11.21 13.21 -3.09
C GLY A 82 -12.12 13.28 -1.86
N PHE A 83 -11.57 13.70 -0.73
CA PHE A 83 -12.28 14.07 0.51
C PHE A 83 -12.05 15.54 0.90
N LYS A 84 -12.84 16.03 1.87
CA LYS A 84 -12.67 17.36 2.48
C LYS A 84 -12.13 17.20 3.88
N LEU A 85 -11.28 18.14 4.29
CA LEU A 85 -10.85 18.24 5.68
C LEU A 85 -11.92 18.95 6.51
N PRO A 86 -12.13 18.54 7.77
CA PRO A 86 -12.99 19.26 8.71
C PRO A 86 -12.38 20.64 9.04
N GLU A 87 -13.24 21.56 9.48
CA GLU A 87 -12.79 22.85 10.00
C GLU A 87 -12.14 22.65 11.37
N GLU A 88 -11.04 23.36 11.62
CA GLU A 88 -10.42 23.41 12.95
C GLU A 88 -11.42 24.01 13.97
N PRO A 89 -11.47 23.47 15.21
CA PRO A 89 -12.32 24.04 16.26
C PRO A 89 -11.78 25.39 16.75
N ASP A 90 -12.64 26.15 17.43
CA ASP A 90 -12.22 27.37 18.13
C ASP A 90 -11.23 27.00 19.26
N ILE A 91 -10.09 27.69 19.32
CA ILE A 91 -9.04 27.45 20.32
C ILE A 91 -9.53 27.89 21.71
N ASP A 92 -9.52 26.95 22.66
CA ASP A 92 -9.72 27.20 24.09
C ASP A 92 -8.49 26.73 24.90
N LEU A 93 -7.67 27.68 25.35
CA LEU A 93 -6.50 27.41 26.19
C LEU A 93 -6.83 27.31 27.69
N GLY A 94 -8.10 27.45 28.08
CA GLY A 94 -8.55 27.44 29.46
C GLY A 94 -8.28 28.73 30.23
N LEU A 95 -8.45 28.66 31.56
CA LEU A 95 -8.41 29.83 32.46
C LEU A 95 -6.99 30.32 32.76
N GLU A 96 -6.00 29.44 32.70
CA GLU A 96 -4.61 29.72 33.08
C GLU A 96 -3.66 29.31 31.94
N PRO A 97 -3.78 29.98 30.78
CA PRO A 97 -3.06 29.59 29.57
C PRO A 97 -1.59 29.97 29.66
N VAL A 98 -0.72 29.10 29.15
CA VAL A 98 0.69 29.42 28.92
C VAL A 98 0.89 29.83 27.47
N VAL A 99 1.33 31.06 27.25
CA VAL A 99 1.68 31.57 25.92
C VAL A 99 3.18 31.86 25.88
N ILE A 100 3.89 31.17 24.98
CA ILE A 100 5.33 31.34 24.79
C ILE A 100 5.57 32.46 23.77
N ASP A 101 5.87 33.63 24.31
CA ASP A 101 6.12 34.85 23.54
C ASP A 101 7.60 35.19 23.32
N ASP A 102 8.49 34.50 24.03
CA ASP A 102 9.94 34.52 23.89
C ASP A 102 10.50 33.09 24.08
N ASP A 103 11.70 32.83 23.56
CA ASP A 103 12.32 31.52 23.69
C ASP A 103 12.47 31.13 25.17
N THR A 104 11.91 29.98 25.54
CA THR A 104 11.68 29.59 26.93
C THR A 104 12.19 28.18 27.18
N THR A 105 12.89 27.98 28.30
CA THR A 105 13.31 26.65 28.76
C THR A 105 12.66 26.34 30.11
N VAL A 106 11.91 25.25 30.18
CA VAL A 106 11.32 24.75 31.43
C VAL A 106 12.32 23.85 32.12
N ASN A 107 12.72 24.21 33.34
CA ASN A 107 13.63 23.40 34.15
C ASN A 107 12.86 22.42 35.05
N VAL A 108 13.51 21.30 35.33
CA VAL A 108 13.01 20.23 36.19
C VAL A 108 13.76 20.27 37.51
N TYR A 109 13.02 20.23 38.60
CA TYR A 109 13.57 20.26 39.96
C TYR A 109 13.35 18.92 40.68
N PRO A 110 14.12 18.61 41.75
CA PRO A 110 13.96 17.35 42.48
C PRO A 110 12.60 17.18 43.17
N ASN A 111 11.96 18.31 43.52
CA ASN A 111 10.65 18.35 44.13
C ASN A 111 10.07 19.77 44.01
N GLN A 112 8.77 19.90 44.32
CA GLN A 112 8.05 21.17 44.25
C GLN A 112 8.69 22.28 45.10
N ALA A 113 9.14 21.97 46.33
CA ALA A 113 9.72 22.97 47.23
C ALA A 113 11.04 23.55 46.66
N ALA A 114 11.86 22.72 46.03
CA ALA A 114 13.08 23.15 45.36
C ALA A 114 12.78 24.06 44.17
N ALA A 115 11.73 23.75 43.40
CA ALA A 115 11.29 24.60 42.29
C ALA A 115 10.80 25.97 42.78
N GLN A 116 9.93 25.98 43.79
CA GLN A 116 9.35 27.20 44.38
C GLN A 116 10.39 28.17 44.95
N ALA A 117 11.54 27.64 45.40
CA ALA A 117 12.65 28.43 45.90
C ALA A 117 13.53 29.02 44.77
N ALA A 118 13.55 28.40 43.60
CA ALA A 118 14.44 28.74 42.49
C ALA A 118 13.77 29.57 41.39
N VAL A 119 12.45 29.44 41.22
CA VAL A 119 11.68 30.04 40.14
C VAL A 119 11.03 31.33 40.63
N ALA A 120 11.18 32.42 39.87
CA ALA A 120 10.55 33.70 40.17
C ALA A 120 9.06 33.68 39.78
N ASP A 121 8.24 34.55 40.39
CA ASP A 121 6.82 34.70 40.04
C ASP A 121 6.61 34.93 38.53
N GLY A 122 5.62 34.26 37.97
CA GLY A 122 5.34 34.18 36.53
C GLY A 122 6.23 33.21 35.75
N GLY A 123 7.25 32.61 36.39
CA GLY A 123 8.13 31.63 35.75
C GLY A 123 7.48 30.24 35.64
N LEU A 124 7.83 29.52 34.57
CA LEU A 124 7.38 28.16 34.31
C LEU A 124 8.32 27.12 34.93
N TYR A 125 7.77 26.07 35.52
CA TYR A 125 8.57 24.97 36.08
C TYR A 125 7.83 23.64 36.15
N THR A 126 8.59 22.57 36.38
CA THR A 126 8.07 21.25 36.77
C THR A 126 9.05 20.55 37.72
N TRP A 127 8.75 19.35 38.19
CA TRP A 127 9.66 18.57 39.03
C TRP A 127 9.54 17.07 38.73
N LEU A 128 10.45 16.27 39.29
CA LEU A 128 10.50 14.83 39.05
C LEU A 128 9.19 14.12 39.42
N GLY A 129 8.69 13.33 38.47
CA GLY A 129 7.44 12.58 38.58
C GLY A 129 6.17 13.42 38.44
N ALA A 130 6.28 14.75 38.30
CA ALA A 130 5.14 15.57 37.94
C ALA A 130 4.81 15.39 36.45
N ASN A 131 3.53 15.48 36.11
CA ASN A 131 3.03 15.43 34.72
C ASN A 131 2.40 16.75 34.28
N GLN A 132 2.55 17.82 35.08
CA GLN A 132 1.93 19.12 34.83
C GLN A 132 3.01 20.21 34.68
N LEU A 133 2.69 21.23 33.88
CA LEU A 133 3.46 22.46 33.81
C LEU A 133 2.88 23.48 34.79
N TRP A 134 3.74 24.08 35.62
CA TRP A 134 3.33 25.00 36.68
C TRP A 134 3.80 26.42 36.42
N ILE A 135 2.94 27.39 36.75
CA ILE A 135 3.22 28.82 36.76
C ILE A 135 3.45 29.23 38.21
N ARG A 136 4.62 29.79 38.51
CA ARG A 136 4.96 30.25 39.86
C ARG A 136 4.12 31.47 40.25
N ASP A 137 3.48 31.42 41.42
CA ASP A 137 2.86 32.56 42.08
C ASP A 137 3.09 32.50 43.60
N SER A 138 3.97 33.38 44.10
CA SER A 138 4.29 33.46 45.53
C SER A 138 3.17 34.05 46.40
N VAL A 139 2.15 34.66 45.80
CA VAL A 139 1.05 35.34 46.50
C VAL A 139 -0.23 34.51 46.48
N GLY A 140 -0.67 34.07 45.30
CA GLY A 140 -1.89 33.28 45.11
C GLY A 140 -1.70 31.78 45.26
N GLY A 141 -0.45 31.30 45.24
CA GLY A 141 -0.11 29.88 45.16
C GLY A 141 0.06 29.46 43.70
N ASP A 142 0.98 28.53 43.46
CA ASP A 142 1.32 28.10 42.11
C ASP A 142 0.12 27.48 41.38
N VAL A 143 0.05 27.75 40.09
CA VAL A 143 -1.09 27.41 39.25
C VAL A 143 -0.66 26.41 38.19
N ILE A 144 -1.54 25.48 37.84
CA ILE A 144 -1.32 24.52 36.76
C ILE A 144 -1.70 25.20 35.44
N ALA A 145 -0.83 25.10 34.44
CA ALA A 145 -1.12 25.55 33.09
C ALA A 145 -2.29 24.73 32.51
N THR A 146 -3.37 25.39 32.11
CA THR A 146 -4.54 24.68 31.56
C THR A 146 -4.33 24.32 30.09
N GLY A 147 -3.69 25.19 29.32
CA GLY A 147 -3.41 25.02 27.89
C GLY A 147 -2.12 25.71 27.48
N LEU A 148 -1.66 25.45 26.26
CA LEU A 148 -0.36 25.91 25.75
C LEU A 148 -0.49 26.53 24.36
N HIS A 149 0.12 27.70 24.15
CA HIS A 149 0.35 28.27 22.82
C HIS A 149 1.81 28.66 22.62
N VAL A 150 2.51 27.98 21.71
CA VAL A 150 3.87 28.36 21.30
C VAL A 150 3.80 29.19 20.03
N ARG A 151 4.04 30.50 20.14
CA ARG A 151 3.89 31.42 19.00
C ARG A 151 4.94 31.17 17.92
N ARG A 152 4.57 31.53 16.69
CA ARG A 152 5.45 31.47 15.53
C ARG A 152 6.79 32.16 15.78
N GLY A 153 7.87 31.44 15.44
CA GLY A 153 9.24 31.93 15.59
C GLY A 153 9.79 31.85 17.02
N ARG A 154 9.06 31.26 17.97
CA ARG A 154 9.50 31.00 19.34
C ARG A 154 9.83 29.54 19.56
N VAL A 155 10.73 29.29 20.50
CA VAL A 155 11.15 27.96 20.90
C VAL A 155 10.79 27.70 22.36
N LEU A 156 10.09 26.60 22.62
CA LEU A 156 9.88 26.04 23.94
C LEU A 156 10.73 24.78 24.10
N THR A 157 11.66 24.80 25.05
CA THR A 157 12.46 23.63 25.44
C THR A 157 11.93 23.07 26.75
N LEU A 158 11.38 21.86 26.71
CA LEU A 158 10.84 21.15 27.86
C LEU A 158 11.93 20.29 28.51
N GLY A 159 11.96 20.26 29.85
CA GLY A 159 12.87 19.38 30.58
C GLY A 159 12.30 17.96 30.73
N LEU A 160 13.18 17.00 31.03
CA LEU A 160 12.84 15.60 31.22
C LEU A 160 12.46 15.38 32.69
N ASN A 161 11.19 15.09 32.98
CA ASN A 161 10.64 15.02 34.34
C ASN A 161 10.11 13.63 34.69
N ALA A 162 10.04 12.72 33.73
CA ALA A 162 9.53 11.38 33.92
C ALA A 162 10.56 10.32 33.52
N ASN A 163 10.40 9.17 34.15
CA ASN A 163 10.94 7.89 33.71
C ASN A 163 9.78 6.93 33.65
N VAL A 164 9.47 6.47 32.44
CA VAL A 164 8.27 5.67 32.17
C VAL A 164 8.54 4.18 32.36
N GLY A 165 9.81 3.79 32.50
CA GLY A 165 10.28 2.39 32.56
C GLY A 165 10.53 1.79 33.93
N GLY A 166 10.37 2.55 35.02
CA GLY A 166 10.57 2.05 36.38
C GLY A 166 12.04 1.82 36.79
N ASN A 167 13.01 2.20 35.96
CA ASN A 167 14.42 2.30 36.33
C ASN A 167 14.72 3.63 37.08
N SER A 168 15.99 3.90 37.39
CA SER A 168 16.42 5.06 38.19
C SER A 168 16.60 6.38 37.42
N GLY A 169 16.35 6.33 36.11
CA GLY A 169 16.62 7.34 35.09
C GLY A 169 15.64 8.52 34.98
N GLN A 170 15.84 9.36 33.96
CA GLN A 170 14.92 10.33 33.34
C GLN A 170 15.23 10.40 31.84
N ASP A 171 14.22 10.18 31.00
CA ASP A 171 14.36 10.12 29.54
C ASP A 171 13.28 10.92 28.80
N THR A 172 12.18 11.27 29.49
CA THR A 172 10.97 11.80 28.85
C THR A 172 10.47 13.07 29.55
N GLY A 173 10.06 14.06 28.76
CA GLY A 173 9.25 15.18 29.22
C GLY A 173 7.76 14.81 29.16
N ARG A 174 7.08 14.71 30.31
CA ARG A 174 5.65 14.39 30.43
C ARG A 174 4.84 15.60 30.88
N TYR A 175 3.91 16.06 30.04
CA TYR A 175 3.14 17.30 30.25
C TYR A 175 1.68 17.16 29.79
N TYR A 176 0.75 17.28 30.73
CA TYR A 176 -0.69 17.16 30.51
C TYR A 176 -1.36 18.52 30.67
N PHE A 177 -2.19 18.85 29.69
CA PHE A 177 -3.02 20.05 29.65
C PHE A 177 -4.48 19.62 29.59
N ASP A 178 -5.34 20.27 30.38
CA ASP A 178 -6.78 19.99 30.39
C ASP A 178 -7.50 20.62 29.18
N ASN A 179 -6.83 21.58 28.52
CA ASN A 179 -7.34 22.37 27.41
C ASN A 179 -6.41 22.25 26.18
N ASP A 180 -6.59 23.12 25.19
CA ASP A 180 -5.93 23.00 23.90
C ASP A 180 -4.43 23.29 23.96
N VAL A 181 -3.70 22.62 23.05
CA VAL A 181 -2.28 22.82 22.80
C VAL A 181 -2.09 23.27 21.36
N VAL A 182 -1.55 24.46 21.18
CA VAL A 182 -1.30 25.08 19.87
C VAL A 182 0.20 25.34 19.70
N ILE A 183 0.79 24.83 18.63
CA ILE A 183 2.21 24.98 18.31
C ILE A 183 2.35 25.62 16.93
N ASP A 184 2.61 26.92 16.90
CA ASP A 184 2.97 27.65 15.68
C ASP A 184 4.49 27.89 15.56
N GLY A 185 5.21 27.74 16.67
CA GLY A 185 6.66 27.83 16.81
C GLY A 185 7.34 26.46 16.88
N VAL A 186 8.24 26.27 17.83
CA VAL A 186 9.02 25.04 18.00
C VAL A 186 8.86 24.52 19.42
N VAL A 187 8.49 23.25 19.57
CA VAL A 187 8.62 22.52 20.83
C VAL A 187 9.74 21.49 20.68
N THR A 188 10.65 21.45 21.65
CA THR A 188 11.74 20.46 21.75
C THR A 188 11.88 20.05 23.20
N THR A 189 12.55 18.93 23.45
CA THR A 189 13.00 18.53 24.78
C THR A 189 14.48 18.85 24.96
N LYS A 190 14.98 18.70 26.20
CA LYS A 190 16.41 18.69 26.48
C LYS A 190 17.06 17.40 25.96
N ASP A 191 18.34 17.51 25.62
CA ASP A 191 19.16 16.37 25.23
C ASP A 191 19.44 15.46 26.45
N LEU A 192 19.65 14.16 26.19
CA LEU A 192 20.08 13.19 27.19
C LEU A 192 21.54 13.44 27.54
N THR A 193 21.79 14.31 28.52
CA THR A 193 23.15 14.58 29.00
C THR A 193 23.62 13.50 29.97
N THR A 194 24.90 13.16 29.97
CA THR A 194 25.50 12.37 31.05
C THR A 194 25.51 13.19 32.36
N GLY A 195 24.64 12.85 33.33
CA GLY A 195 24.53 13.54 34.61
C GLY A 195 23.16 13.41 35.26
N ASP A 196 22.88 14.30 36.23
CA ASP A 196 21.58 14.39 36.87
C ASP A 196 20.78 15.58 36.31
N VAL A 197 19.60 15.32 35.75
CA VAL A 197 18.59 16.37 35.48
C VAL A 197 17.63 16.37 36.66
N GLY A 198 17.34 17.53 37.25
CA GLY A 198 16.48 17.59 38.43
C GLY A 198 16.92 16.73 39.62
N GLY A 199 18.17 16.23 39.67
CA GLY A 199 18.68 15.38 40.74
C GLY A 199 18.48 13.87 40.58
N GLY A 200 18.03 13.38 39.41
CA GLY A 200 17.99 11.95 39.07
C GLY A 200 18.84 11.64 37.84
N VAL A 201 19.33 10.40 37.76
CA VAL A 201 20.25 9.93 36.72
C VAL A 201 19.57 10.02 35.35
N VAL A 202 20.28 10.44 34.30
CA VAL A 202 19.79 10.31 32.91
C VAL A 202 20.17 8.93 32.38
N GLU A 203 19.18 8.18 31.88
CA GLU A 203 19.40 6.84 31.32
C GLU A 203 19.46 6.88 29.80
N ALA A 204 20.12 5.87 29.25
CA ALA A 204 20.52 5.81 27.86
C ALA A 204 19.92 4.54 27.23
N PRO A 205 18.78 4.64 26.53
CA PRO A 205 18.02 3.47 26.11
C PRO A 205 18.77 2.58 25.10
N HIS A 206 19.70 3.12 24.30
CA HIS A 206 20.46 2.40 23.26
C HIS A 206 22.00 2.39 23.49
N GLY A 207 22.48 2.49 24.74
CA GLY A 207 23.93 2.36 25.04
C GLY A 207 24.46 3.43 26.00
N ALA A 208 25.64 4.00 25.74
CA ALA A 208 26.09 5.17 26.50
C ALA A 208 25.50 6.44 25.86
N ALA A 209 24.55 7.10 26.54
CA ALA A 209 23.91 8.31 26.02
C ALA A 209 24.97 9.35 25.68
N THR A 210 24.83 9.93 24.48
CA THR A 210 25.63 11.06 24.07
C THR A 210 24.84 12.35 24.29
N VAL A 211 25.53 13.46 24.46
CA VAL A 211 24.90 14.80 24.52
C VAL A 211 24.14 15.19 23.24
N ARG A 212 24.13 14.33 22.21
CA ARG A 212 23.40 14.52 20.97
C ARG A 212 22.07 13.77 20.95
N ASP A 213 21.87 12.80 21.84
CA ASP A 213 20.62 12.04 21.91
C ASP A 213 19.54 12.92 22.51
N LYS A 214 18.34 12.87 21.96
CA LYS A 214 17.23 13.71 22.41
C LYS A 214 16.32 12.93 23.37
N GLY A 215 15.85 13.57 24.44
CA GLY A 215 14.83 12.96 25.30
C GLY A 215 13.46 12.91 24.64
N GLY A 216 12.64 11.94 24.97
CA GLY A 216 11.29 11.80 24.44
C GLY A 216 10.30 12.83 25.00
N LEU A 217 9.11 12.93 24.39
CA LEU A 217 8.03 13.83 24.80
C LEU A 217 6.69 13.07 24.89
N ASP A 218 6.06 13.09 26.06
CA ASP A 218 4.66 12.69 26.29
C ASP A 218 3.85 13.96 26.57
N ILE A 219 3.11 14.43 25.56
CA ILE A 219 2.32 15.65 25.65
C ILE A 219 0.85 15.37 25.36
N ARG A 220 -0.02 15.82 26.26
CA ARG A 220 -1.46 15.57 26.19
C ARG A 220 -2.24 16.86 26.28
N GLY A 221 -3.32 16.96 25.52
CA GLY A 221 -4.23 18.11 25.52
C GLY A 221 -5.65 17.71 25.15
N PHE A 222 -6.57 18.68 25.20
CA PHE A 222 -7.94 18.46 24.71
C PHE A 222 -7.95 18.40 23.18
N THR A 223 -7.71 19.54 22.51
CA THR A 223 -7.39 19.58 21.08
C THR A 223 -5.91 19.89 20.87
N PHE A 224 -5.28 19.25 19.89
CA PHE A 224 -3.90 19.52 19.52
C PHE A 224 -3.83 20.16 18.13
N ILE A 225 -3.12 21.28 17.99
CA ILE A 225 -2.92 21.96 16.71
C ILE A 225 -1.43 22.25 16.53
N VAL A 226 -0.78 21.59 15.59
CA VAL A 226 0.55 21.96 15.10
C VAL A 226 0.36 22.73 13.81
N GLY A 227 0.38 24.07 13.89
CA GLY A 227 0.12 24.93 12.75
C GLY A 227 1.13 24.75 11.61
N ASN A 228 0.86 25.32 10.44
CA ASN A 228 1.69 25.17 9.23
C ASN A 228 3.17 25.55 9.39
N THR A 229 3.49 26.42 10.37
CA THR A 229 4.88 26.78 10.72
C THR A 229 5.39 26.13 11.99
N GLY A 230 4.49 25.45 12.69
CA GLY A 230 4.73 24.70 13.91
C GLY A 230 5.62 23.51 13.67
N ARG A 231 6.43 23.18 14.67
CA ARG A 231 7.15 21.91 14.69
C ARG A 231 7.36 21.40 16.11
N ILE A 232 7.23 20.10 16.27
CA ILE A 232 7.82 19.35 17.39
C ILE A 232 9.11 18.74 16.85
N ASP A 233 10.23 19.14 17.42
CA ASP A 233 11.58 18.77 16.95
C ASP A 233 12.31 18.02 18.07
N LEU A 234 12.26 16.71 17.99
CA LEU A 234 12.96 15.78 18.88
C LEU A 234 14.12 15.07 18.15
N SER A 235 14.62 15.67 17.07
CA SER A 235 15.67 15.07 16.26
C SER A 235 16.98 14.96 17.06
N GLY A 236 17.70 13.86 16.84
CA GLY A 236 19.04 13.67 17.36
C GLY A 236 20.07 14.60 16.68
N GLY A 237 21.09 14.98 17.43
CA GLY A 237 22.14 15.88 16.96
C GLY A 237 23.13 15.19 16.01
N ASN A 238 23.52 15.88 14.94
CA ASN A 238 24.60 15.38 14.06
C ASN A 238 25.95 15.36 14.77
N ALA A 239 26.74 14.32 14.51
CA ALA A 239 28.14 14.28 14.88
C ALA A 239 28.95 15.35 14.13
N THR A 240 29.81 16.07 14.85
CA THR A 240 30.71 17.08 14.27
C THR A 240 32.18 16.64 14.29
N THR A 241 32.51 15.61 15.08
CA THR A 241 33.85 15.03 15.20
C THR A 241 33.91 13.71 14.44
N ALA A 242 35.00 13.43 13.73
CA ALA A 242 35.14 12.18 13.00
C ALA A 242 35.21 10.98 13.96
N GLY A 243 34.45 9.92 13.65
CA GLY A 243 34.30 8.71 14.46
C GLY A 243 33.18 8.79 15.50
N ASP A 244 32.58 9.97 15.72
CA ASP A 244 31.44 10.10 16.62
C ASP A 244 30.15 9.65 15.91
N ARG A 245 29.34 8.87 16.62
CA ARG A 245 27.98 8.54 16.17
C ARG A 245 27.05 9.75 16.18
N GLY A 246 26.05 9.73 15.30
CA GLY A 246 24.88 10.59 15.39
C GLY A 246 24.11 10.36 16.70
N GLY A 247 23.40 11.37 17.16
CA GLY A 247 22.51 11.23 18.31
C GLY A 247 21.16 10.64 17.90
N ASP A 248 20.51 9.95 18.81
CA ASP A 248 19.21 9.33 18.56
C ASP A 248 18.09 10.36 18.71
N GLY A 249 17.05 10.26 17.87
CA GLY A 249 15.85 11.07 17.99
C GLY A 249 14.95 10.57 19.12
N GLY A 250 14.33 11.47 19.88
CA GLY A 250 13.47 11.09 21.00
C GLY A 250 12.08 10.66 20.54
N GLY A 251 11.50 9.64 21.18
CA GLY A 251 10.13 9.19 20.96
C GLY A 251 9.09 10.29 21.26
N LEU A 252 7.94 10.23 20.58
CA LEU A 252 6.86 11.21 20.71
C LEU A 252 5.55 10.49 21.01
N PHE A 253 4.96 10.80 22.16
CA PHE A 253 3.58 10.46 22.49
C PHE A 253 2.75 11.74 22.54
N LEU A 254 2.00 12.00 21.46
CA LEU A 254 1.05 13.09 21.36
C LEU A 254 -0.36 12.52 21.45
N TYR A 255 -1.13 13.01 22.41
CA TYR A 255 -2.49 12.52 22.60
C TYR A 255 -3.46 13.68 22.80
N ALA A 256 -4.54 13.66 22.02
CA ALA A 256 -5.65 14.59 22.11
C ALA A 256 -6.91 13.85 22.56
N SER A 257 -7.58 14.34 23.60
CA SER A 257 -8.88 13.74 23.97
C SER A 257 -9.97 14.04 22.94
N ASN A 258 -9.89 15.16 22.23
CA ASN A 258 -10.89 15.58 21.24
C ASN A 258 -10.44 15.41 19.79
N ALA A 259 -9.46 16.17 19.32
CA ALA A 259 -9.00 16.11 17.93
C ALA A 259 -7.56 16.58 17.80
N ALA A 260 -6.86 16.11 16.78
CA ALA A 260 -5.48 16.50 16.48
C ALA A 260 -5.35 16.97 15.03
N TYR A 261 -4.77 18.17 14.85
CA TYR A 261 -4.54 18.83 13.56
C TYR A 261 -3.05 19.10 13.39
N ILE A 262 -2.38 18.25 12.63
CA ILE A 262 -0.94 18.30 12.39
C ILE A 262 -0.69 18.85 10.97
N HIS A 263 -0.62 20.18 10.88
CA HIS A 263 -0.26 20.90 9.65
C HIS A 263 1.24 21.13 9.51
N GLY A 264 1.93 21.22 10.64
CA GLY A 264 3.37 21.45 10.72
C GLY A 264 4.20 20.18 10.63
N ARG A 265 5.30 20.13 11.41
CA ARG A 265 6.27 19.03 11.33
C ARG A 265 6.44 18.32 12.67
N LEU A 266 6.35 17.00 12.68
CA LEU A 266 6.78 16.15 13.78
C LEU A 266 8.08 15.47 13.35
N LEU A 267 9.19 15.80 14.01
CA LEU A 267 10.52 15.33 13.66
C LEU A 267 11.11 14.59 14.84
N THR A 268 11.34 13.29 14.69
CA THR A 268 11.98 12.44 15.68
C THR A 268 13.16 11.70 15.06
N THR A 269 13.84 12.33 14.08
CA THR A 269 14.84 11.67 13.24
C THR A 269 16.16 11.44 13.96
N GLY A 270 16.87 10.40 13.55
CA GLY A 270 18.26 10.19 13.92
C GLY A 270 19.21 11.24 13.36
N GLY A 271 20.26 11.56 14.12
CA GLY A 271 21.34 12.43 13.70
C GLY A 271 22.33 11.71 12.79
N MET A 272 23.01 12.46 11.91
CA MET A 272 24.08 11.89 11.07
C MET A 272 25.34 11.58 11.89
N GLY A 273 25.93 10.41 11.66
CA GLY A 273 27.30 10.08 12.05
C GLY A 273 28.33 10.83 11.20
N ASN A 274 29.59 10.87 11.66
CA ASN A 274 30.66 11.55 10.93
C ASN A 274 31.87 10.63 10.74
N GLY A 275 32.29 10.39 9.49
CA GLY A 275 33.39 9.48 9.17
C GLY A 275 33.05 8.04 9.56
N ALA A 276 33.79 7.46 10.51
CA ALA A 276 33.57 6.11 11.02
C ALA A 276 32.49 6.02 12.12
N GLY A 277 31.71 7.07 12.32
CA GLY A 277 30.63 7.09 13.30
C GLY A 277 29.32 6.65 12.66
N ILE A 278 28.58 5.80 13.36
CA ILE A 278 27.25 5.29 12.95
C ILE A 278 26.19 6.40 12.96
N GLY A 279 25.11 6.22 12.21
CA GLY A 279 23.90 7.02 12.30
C GLY A 279 23.25 6.90 13.68
N GLY A 280 22.46 7.89 14.06
CA GLY A 280 21.53 7.74 15.19
C GLY A 280 20.20 7.17 14.71
N ASP A 281 19.46 6.55 15.61
CA ASP A 281 18.15 5.95 15.31
C ASP A 281 17.03 6.99 15.42
N GLY A 282 15.92 6.73 14.74
CA GLY A 282 14.70 7.54 14.80
C GLY A 282 13.73 7.10 15.91
N ALA A 283 13.01 8.07 16.48
CA ALA A 283 11.94 7.91 17.48
C ALA A 283 12.23 6.93 18.63
N VAL A 284 13.47 6.92 19.10
CA VAL A 284 13.91 6.09 20.21
C VAL A 284 13.22 6.51 21.50
N GLY A 285 12.49 5.58 22.09
CA GLY A 285 11.84 5.71 23.37
C GLY A 285 12.46 4.80 24.42
N TYR A 286 11.68 4.52 25.46
CA TYR A 286 12.04 3.55 26.48
C TYR A 286 11.80 2.13 25.97
N ASN A 287 12.76 1.24 26.28
CA ASN A 287 12.78 -0.20 26.06
C ASN A 287 11.37 -0.85 26.12
N GLY A 288 10.74 -1.00 24.96
CA GLY A 288 9.51 -1.77 24.74
C GLY A 288 8.17 -1.06 24.98
N GLY A 289 8.11 0.28 25.04
CA GLY A 289 6.83 0.96 25.26
C GLY A 289 6.58 2.30 24.54
N MET A 290 7.61 2.98 24.04
CA MET A 290 7.45 4.27 23.31
C MET A 290 8.50 4.48 22.21
N ASP A 291 9.00 3.42 21.58
CA ASP A 291 9.89 3.51 20.40
C ASP A 291 9.11 3.95 19.15
N GLN A 292 8.27 4.98 19.30
CA GLN A 292 7.29 5.34 18.30
C GLN A 292 6.95 6.83 18.33
N VAL A 293 6.48 7.31 17.18
CA VAL A 293 5.66 8.52 17.07
C VAL A 293 4.20 8.11 17.16
N TYR A 294 3.61 8.24 18.34
CA TYR A 294 2.18 8.06 18.56
C TYR A 294 1.45 9.39 18.44
N THR A 295 0.42 9.45 17.59
CA THR A 295 -0.51 10.59 17.53
C THR A 295 -1.93 10.09 17.67
N GLY A 296 -2.56 10.31 18.83
CA GLY A 296 -3.89 9.80 19.17
C GLY A 296 -4.98 10.86 19.24
N SER A 297 -6.21 10.51 18.87
CA SER A 297 -7.44 11.29 19.08
C SER A 297 -8.59 10.38 19.53
N GLU A 298 -9.13 10.55 20.75
CA GLU A 298 -10.19 9.67 21.30
C GLU A 298 -11.63 10.04 20.92
N ASP A 299 -12.02 11.31 20.85
CA ASP A 299 -13.43 11.64 20.54
C ASP A 299 -13.64 12.15 19.10
N GLY A 300 -12.55 12.35 18.35
CA GLY A 300 -12.61 13.05 17.08
C GLY A 300 -11.51 12.66 16.11
N VAL A 301 -11.20 13.58 15.20
CA VAL A 301 -10.41 13.29 14.00
C VAL A 301 -8.92 13.51 14.23
N LEU A 302 -8.11 12.75 13.50
CA LEU A 302 -6.70 13.03 13.30
C LEU A 302 -6.48 13.54 11.87
N VAL A 303 -6.09 14.80 11.73
CA VAL A 303 -5.77 15.43 10.45
C VAL A 303 -4.26 15.60 10.32
N LEU A 304 -3.67 14.92 9.34
CA LEU A 304 -2.25 14.99 9.01
C LEU A 304 -2.09 15.66 7.65
N THR A 305 -1.60 16.89 7.59
CA THR A 305 -1.34 17.60 6.32
C THR A 305 0.11 18.04 6.16
N GLY A 306 0.88 17.94 7.25
CA GLY A 306 2.30 18.26 7.28
C GLY A 306 3.20 17.03 7.16
N LEU A 307 4.37 17.07 7.80
CA LEU A 307 5.37 15.99 7.77
C LEU A 307 5.45 15.30 9.13
N VAL A 308 5.37 13.98 9.14
CA VAL A 308 5.75 13.11 10.26
C VAL A 308 6.98 12.31 9.82
N ASP A 309 8.10 12.47 10.53
CA ASP A 309 9.40 11.93 10.13
C ASP A 309 10.14 11.29 11.31
N ALA A 310 10.25 9.97 11.28
CA ALA A 310 11.00 9.16 12.23
C ALA A 310 12.20 8.45 11.58
N SER A 311 12.74 8.99 10.48
CA SER A 311 13.84 8.34 9.76
C SER A 311 15.14 8.28 10.57
N GLY A 312 15.92 7.23 10.35
CA GLY A 312 17.27 7.07 10.87
C GLY A 312 18.30 8.00 10.21
N GLY A 313 19.42 8.20 10.90
CA GLY A 313 20.52 9.04 10.45
C GLY A 313 21.51 8.30 9.55
N LYS A 314 22.14 9.00 8.61
CA LYS A 314 23.23 8.41 7.81
C LYS A 314 24.53 8.31 8.62
N GLY A 315 25.34 7.28 8.40
CA GLY A 315 26.60 7.12 9.12
C GLY A 315 27.57 6.16 8.43
N SER A 316 28.57 5.67 9.16
CA SER A 316 29.36 4.51 8.70
C SER A 316 28.45 3.30 8.54
N GLU A 317 27.63 3.03 9.55
CA GLU A 317 26.41 2.23 9.48
C GLU A 317 25.23 3.20 9.52
N GLY A 318 24.14 2.86 8.84
CA GLY A 318 22.88 3.58 8.94
C GLY A 318 22.26 3.44 10.31
N GLY A 319 21.55 4.46 10.77
CA GLY A 319 20.63 4.31 11.91
C GLY A 319 19.26 3.87 11.42
N ASP A 320 18.49 3.22 12.28
CA ASP A 320 17.19 2.66 11.93
C ASP A 320 16.07 3.72 12.00
N GLY A 321 15.02 3.51 11.21
CA GLY A 321 13.76 4.24 11.32
C GLY A 321 12.99 3.85 12.57
N GLY A 322 12.31 4.81 13.20
CA GLY A 322 11.44 4.55 14.36
C GLY A 322 10.01 4.21 13.98
N PHE A 323 9.24 3.60 14.88
CA PHE A 323 7.85 3.27 14.57
C PHE A 323 6.97 4.54 14.48
N ILE A 324 5.91 4.52 13.67
CA ILE A 324 4.91 5.60 13.61
C ILE A 324 3.51 4.99 13.75
N GLU A 325 2.74 5.44 14.73
CA GLU A 325 1.39 4.97 15.02
C GLU A 325 0.40 6.15 15.08
N PRO A 326 -0.17 6.56 13.94
CA PRO A 326 -1.31 7.46 13.93
C PRO A 326 -2.58 6.71 14.32
N TYR A 327 -3.23 7.16 15.38
CA TYR A 327 -4.42 6.56 15.95
C TYR A 327 -5.56 7.58 16.03
N ALA A 328 -6.77 7.19 15.65
CA ALA A 328 -7.98 7.97 15.92
C ALA A 328 -9.17 7.06 16.19
N ASP A 329 -10.02 7.42 17.12
CA ASP A 329 -11.30 6.75 17.30
C ASP A 329 -12.23 7.01 16.11
N THR A 330 -12.11 8.16 15.44
CA THR A 330 -12.84 8.44 14.19
C THR A 330 -11.90 8.44 13.00
N PHE A 331 -11.95 9.44 12.12
CA PHE A 331 -11.19 9.43 10.87
C PHE A 331 -9.73 9.81 11.06
N ILE A 332 -8.85 9.08 10.38
CA ILE A 332 -7.50 9.54 10.04
C ILE A 332 -7.57 10.15 8.64
N LEU A 333 -7.25 11.44 8.52
CA LEU A 333 -7.26 12.20 7.28
C LEU A 333 -5.84 12.66 6.95
N ASN A 334 -5.15 11.92 6.09
CA ASN A 334 -3.77 12.25 5.69
C ASN A 334 -3.73 12.88 4.28
N THR A 335 -3.07 14.02 4.15
CA THR A 335 -2.71 14.65 2.87
C THR A 335 -1.25 15.09 2.85
N GLY A 336 -0.50 14.80 3.91
CA GLY A 336 0.89 15.16 4.11
C GLY A 336 1.85 14.02 3.75
N VAL A 337 2.97 13.92 4.48
CA VAL A 337 3.94 12.83 4.32
C VAL A 337 4.17 12.19 5.68
N ILE A 338 4.07 10.87 5.75
CA ILE A 338 4.45 10.06 6.91
C ILE A 338 5.61 9.17 6.45
N LYS A 339 6.76 9.28 7.11
CA LYS A 339 7.92 8.47 6.74
C LYS A 339 8.81 8.02 7.89
N THR A 340 9.36 6.83 7.74
CA THR A 340 10.32 6.26 8.68
C THR A 340 11.35 5.39 7.96
N ASN A 341 12.25 6.05 7.23
CA ASN A 341 13.27 5.33 6.47
C ASN A 341 14.49 5.01 7.32
N GLY A 342 15.16 3.92 6.99
CA GLY A 342 16.52 3.68 7.43
C GLY A 342 17.52 4.68 6.85
N GLY A 343 18.62 4.89 7.57
CA GLY A 343 19.72 5.74 7.11
C GLY A 343 20.71 4.98 6.22
N ASP A 344 21.34 5.65 5.25
CA ASP A 344 22.39 5.01 4.45
C ASP A 344 23.65 4.71 5.29
N GLY A 345 24.22 3.52 5.09
CA GLY A 345 25.53 3.10 5.58
C GLY A 345 26.63 3.42 4.58
N THR A 346 27.51 4.37 4.89
CA THR A 346 28.59 4.78 3.97
C THR A 346 29.77 3.82 3.95
N ASN A 347 29.96 3.02 5.01
CA ASN A 347 31.02 2.04 5.15
C ASN A 347 30.62 0.94 6.17
N GLY A 348 29.38 0.47 6.01
CA GLY A 348 28.64 -0.38 6.94
C GLY A 348 27.26 -0.66 6.33
N ASP A 349 26.44 -1.41 7.06
CA ASP A 349 25.09 -1.75 6.62
C ASP A 349 24.19 -0.51 6.57
N GLY A 350 23.18 -0.54 5.70
CA GLY A 350 22.08 0.39 5.75
C GLY A 350 21.21 0.14 6.98
N GLY A 351 20.57 1.18 7.52
CA GLY A 351 19.60 1.01 8.60
C GLY A 351 18.26 0.51 8.06
N ASP A 352 17.46 -0.11 8.91
CA ASP A 352 16.14 -0.62 8.57
C ASP A 352 15.08 0.49 8.59
N GLY A 353 14.02 0.33 7.80
CA GLY A 353 12.80 1.14 7.90
C GLY A 353 12.00 0.81 9.17
N GLY A 354 11.28 1.78 9.72
CA GLY A 354 10.42 1.56 10.90
C GLY A 354 9.01 1.09 10.53
N GLY A 355 8.31 0.39 11.42
CA GLY A 355 6.90 0.03 11.15
C GLY A 355 5.96 1.26 11.17
N MET A 356 4.92 1.23 10.34
CA MET A 356 3.87 2.25 10.26
C MET A 356 2.50 1.61 10.50
N TYR A 357 1.80 2.03 11.55
CA TYR A 357 0.50 1.46 11.96
C TYR A 357 -0.56 2.55 12.03
N LEU A 358 -1.36 2.71 10.98
CA LEU A 358 -2.48 3.66 10.99
C LEU A 358 -3.73 2.92 11.45
N ARG A 359 -4.33 3.38 12.56
CA ARG A 359 -5.49 2.71 13.17
C ARG A 359 -6.65 3.67 13.39
N SER A 360 -7.77 3.38 12.75
CA SER A 360 -9.05 4.04 12.99
C SER A 360 -10.01 3.07 13.65
N TYR A 361 -10.58 3.44 14.81
CA TYR A 361 -11.43 2.52 15.56
C TYR A 361 -12.88 2.49 15.04
N TYR A 362 -13.56 3.63 14.94
CA TYR A 362 -14.98 3.70 14.57
C TYR A 362 -15.25 4.24 13.15
N ALA A 363 -14.21 4.55 12.37
CA ALA A 363 -14.37 5.18 11.06
C ALA A 363 -13.28 4.76 10.06
N GLY A 364 -12.97 5.63 9.09
CA GLY A 364 -12.06 5.32 7.99
C GLY A 364 -10.68 5.94 8.08
N ILE A 365 -9.77 5.40 7.27
CA ILE A 365 -8.47 5.99 6.96
C ILE A 365 -8.54 6.53 5.53
N LEU A 366 -8.36 7.85 5.38
CA LEU A 366 -8.36 8.52 4.09
C LEU A 366 -7.01 9.20 3.91
N SER A 367 -6.13 8.58 3.12
CA SER A 367 -4.79 9.09 2.82
C SER A 367 -4.68 9.48 1.36
N ARG A 368 -4.39 10.75 1.08
CA ARG A 368 -3.85 11.24 -0.20
C ARG A 368 -2.39 11.67 -0.10
N GLY A 369 -1.82 11.54 1.10
CA GLY A 369 -0.43 11.78 1.37
C GLY A 369 0.44 10.56 1.13
N ASP A 370 1.76 10.75 1.21
CA ASP A 370 2.75 9.68 1.00
C ASP A 370 2.92 8.89 2.31
N LEU A 371 3.01 7.57 2.20
CA LEU A 371 3.35 6.64 3.29
C LEU A 371 4.64 5.90 2.90
N ILE A 372 5.74 6.09 3.63
CA ILE A 372 7.07 5.63 3.21
C ILE A 372 7.81 4.97 4.39
N SER A 373 8.24 3.72 4.21
CA SER A 373 9.08 3.01 5.17
C SER A 373 10.16 2.18 4.47
N ASN A 374 11.12 2.87 3.84
CA ASN A 374 12.15 2.20 3.06
C ASN A 374 13.41 1.93 3.89
N GLY A 375 14.12 0.84 3.56
CA GLY A 375 15.46 0.57 4.07
C GLY A 375 16.51 1.54 3.55
N GLY A 376 17.63 1.65 4.26
CA GLY A 376 18.79 2.44 3.89
C GLY A 376 19.76 1.68 2.98
N ASP A 377 20.46 2.39 2.09
CA ASP A 377 21.48 1.76 1.23
C ASP A 377 22.79 1.47 1.98
N ALA A 378 23.45 0.35 1.66
CA ALA A 378 24.86 0.10 1.95
C ALA A 378 25.77 0.58 0.81
N LEU A 379 26.34 1.76 0.99
CA LEU A 379 27.17 2.46 -0.02
C LEU A 379 28.65 2.09 0.05
N GLY A 380 29.07 1.30 1.04
CA GLY A 380 30.46 0.88 1.25
C GLY A 380 31.01 0.05 0.08
N THR A 381 32.27 0.31 -0.31
CA THR A 381 32.91 -0.36 -1.46
C THR A 381 34.18 -1.14 -1.11
N SER A 382 34.39 -1.49 0.18
CA SER A 382 35.56 -2.27 0.60
C SER A 382 35.24 -3.56 1.36
N THR A 383 34.04 -3.68 1.88
CA THR A 383 33.54 -4.85 2.63
C THR A 383 32.13 -5.14 2.13
N ALA A 384 31.73 -6.41 2.17
CA ALA A 384 30.34 -6.79 1.95
C ALA A 384 29.50 -6.34 3.15
N TYR A 385 28.61 -5.38 2.89
CA TYR A 385 27.65 -4.83 3.84
C TYR A 385 26.28 -4.93 3.17
N SER A 386 25.23 -5.10 3.94
CA SER A 386 23.88 -5.31 3.43
C SER A 386 23.06 -4.03 3.44
N GLY A 387 22.18 -3.87 2.44
CA GLY A 387 21.12 -2.87 2.52
C GLY A 387 20.20 -3.15 3.72
N GLY A 388 19.59 -2.11 4.26
CA GLY A 388 18.58 -2.28 5.32
C GLY A 388 17.23 -2.70 4.74
N ASN A 389 16.41 -3.33 5.56
CA ASN A 389 15.09 -3.81 5.16
C ASN A 389 14.06 -2.68 5.15
N GLY A 390 13.03 -2.79 4.32
CA GLY A 390 11.82 -1.98 4.41
C GLY A 390 11.04 -2.28 5.69
N GLY A 391 10.28 -1.31 6.19
CA GLY A 391 9.43 -1.49 7.37
C GLY A 391 7.98 -1.76 7.01
N ASN A 392 7.27 -2.52 7.86
CA ASN A 392 5.89 -2.91 7.59
C ASN A 392 4.92 -1.71 7.61
N ILE A 393 3.86 -1.76 6.80
CA ILE A 393 2.82 -0.74 6.74
C ILE A 393 1.43 -1.37 6.93
N ASP A 394 0.85 -1.15 8.11
CA ASP A 394 -0.45 -1.68 8.50
C ASP A 394 -1.50 -0.55 8.51
N LEU A 395 -2.62 -0.79 7.85
CA LEU A 395 -3.74 0.14 7.76
C LEU A 395 -5.01 -0.56 8.26
N ASP A 396 -5.41 -0.25 9.49
CA ASP A 396 -6.60 -0.83 10.12
C ASP A 396 -7.72 0.20 10.23
N ALA A 397 -8.68 0.15 9.31
CA ALA A 397 -9.85 1.01 9.32
C ALA A 397 -11.06 0.30 9.95
N GLY A 398 -11.78 0.99 10.84
CA GLY A 398 -13.01 0.48 11.45
C GLY A 398 -12.81 -0.63 12.48
N TYR A 399 -11.64 -0.71 13.14
CA TYR A 399 -11.25 -1.81 14.03
C TYR A 399 -12.25 -2.13 15.17
N GLY A 400 -13.06 -1.15 15.57
CA GLY A 400 -14.11 -1.26 16.59
C GLY A 400 -15.48 -1.66 16.06
N GLU A 401 -15.55 -2.20 14.83
CA GLU A 401 -16.75 -2.78 14.23
C GLU A 401 -17.82 -1.76 13.81
N TYR A 402 -17.43 -0.67 13.13
CA TYR A 402 -18.36 0.36 12.60
C TYR A 402 -18.09 0.64 11.13
N MET A 403 -19.09 1.19 10.43
CA MET A 403 -18.98 1.63 9.03
C MET A 403 -17.72 2.48 8.78
N SER A 404 -16.78 1.95 8.00
CA SER A 404 -15.49 2.57 7.71
C SER A 404 -15.19 2.56 6.21
N GLN A 405 -14.13 3.27 5.83
CA GLN A 405 -13.63 3.25 4.46
C GLN A 405 -12.10 3.35 4.51
N LEU A 406 -11.41 2.58 3.67
CA LEU A 406 -9.98 2.73 3.44
C LEU A 406 -9.76 3.36 2.07
N LEU A 407 -9.14 4.53 2.02
CA LEU A 407 -8.94 5.27 0.78
C LEU A 407 -7.49 5.72 0.67
N ILE A 408 -6.77 5.18 -0.31
CA ILE A 408 -5.34 5.40 -0.54
C ILE A 408 -5.16 6.06 -1.91
N GLY A 409 -4.89 7.35 -1.91
CA GLY A 409 -4.68 8.17 -3.11
C GLY A 409 -3.29 8.79 -3.23
N GLY A 410 -2.42 8.60 -2.23
CA GLY A 410 -1.00 8.94 -2.30
C GLY A 410 -0.13 7.67 -2.30
N PRO A 411 1.13 7.74 -2.79
CA PRO A 411 2.01 6.59 -2.92
C PRO A 411 2.31 5.93 -1.57
N VAL A 412 2.46 4.61 -1.61
CA VAL A 412 2.87 3.78 -0.47
C VAL A 412 4.13 3.02 -0.87
N SER A 413 5.19 3.07 -0.06
CA SER A 413 6.42 2.31 -0.31
C SER A 413 7.05 1.74 0.95
N ALA A 414 7.49 0.48 0.87
CA ALA A 414 8.27 -0.21 1.88
C ALA A 414 9.44 -0.95 1.20
N ASP A 415 10.20 -0.27 0.35
CA ASP A 415 11.27 -0.91 -0.43
C ASP A 415 12.51 -1.17 0.44
N GLY A 416 13.20 -2.28 0.19
CA GLY A 416 14.51 -2.58 0.77
C GLY A 416 15.64 -1.73 0.18
N GLY A 417 16.75 -1.63 0.90
CA GLY A 417 17.92 -0.85 0.52
C GLY A 417 18.89 -1.59 -0.40
N ASP A 418 19.58 -0.86 -1.28
CA ASP A 418 20.59 -1.45 -2.16
C ASP A 418 21.92 -1.68 -1.43
N SER A 419 22.69 -2.68 -1.88
CA SER A 419 24.10 -2.80 -1.55
C SER A 419 25.04 -2.61 -2.75
N LYS A 420 26.25 -2.11 -2.47
CA LYS A 420 27.33 -1.99 -3.46
C LYS A 420 28.29 -3.17 -3.44
N LEU A 421 28.34 -3.98 -2.37
CA LEU A 421 29.28 -5.11 -2.20
C LEU A 421 28.79 -6.29 -1.34
N GLY A 422 27.59 -6.24 -0.77
CA GLY A 422 26.94 -7.33 -0.05
C GLY A 422 25.50 -7.53 -0.52
N ASP A 423 24.63 -7.95 0.38
CA ASP A 423 23.26 -8.34 0.07
C ASP A 423 22.34 -7.11 -0.05
N GLY A 424 21.31 -7.20 -0.88
CA GLY A 424 20.20 -6.24 -0.82
C GLY A 424 19.38 -6.43 0.46
N GLY A 425 18.69 -5.39 0.90
CA GLY A 425 17.70 -5.49 1.97
C GLY A 425 16.33 -5.91 1.43
N ASP A 426 15.54 -6.58 2.25
CA ASP A 426 14.21 -7.07 1.86
C ASP A 426 13.18 -5.93 1.85
N GLY A 427 12.11 -6.07 1.06
CA GLY A 427 10.93 -5.23 1.15
C GLY A 427 10.14 -5.47 2.45
N GLY A 428 9.36 -4.48 2.87
CA GLY A 428 8.49 -4.58 4.04
C GLY A 428 7.05 -4.97 3.69
N ASP A 429 6.41 -5.71 4.59
CA ASP A 429 5.06 -6.23 4.41
C ASP A 429 3.97 -5.16 4.59
N MET A 430 2.83 -5.35 3.91
CA MET A 430 1.68 -4.45 4.01
C MET A 430 0.39 -5.20 4.35
N TYR A 431 -0.26 -4.84 5.46
CA TYR A 431 -1.53 -5.42 5.90
C TYR A 431 -2.64 -4.36 5.93
N TRP A 432 -3.60 -4.45 5.03
CA TRP A 432 -4.67 -3.46 4.89
C TRP A 432 -6.02 -4.06 5.21
N ASN A 433 -6.51 -3.75 6.41
CA ASN A 433 -7.77 -4.25 6.93
C ASN A 433 -8.82 -3.14 6.91
N ASN A 434 -9.98 -3.45 6.32
CA ASN A 434 -11.18 -2.66 6.54
C ASN A 434 -12.21 -3.51 7.27
N TYR A 435 -12.26 -3.36 8.59
CA TYR A 435 -13.16 -4.05 9.50
C TYR A 435 -14.60 -3.54 9.43
N GLY A 436 -14.85 -2.42 8.75
CA GLY A 436 -16.21 -1.94 8.50
C GLY A 436 -16.64 -2.08 7.05
N SER A 437 -17.95 -2.15 6.86
CA SER A 437 -18.70 -2.43 5.63
C SER A 437 -18.59 -1.40 4.47
N GLY A 438 -17.52 -0.62 4.38
CA GLY A 438 -17.28 0.31 3.27
C GLY A 438 -16.08 -0.04 2.40
N ASP A 439 -15.93 0.68 1.29
CA ASP A 439 -15.01 0.27 0.22
C ASP A 439 -13.53 0.48 0.59
N ILE A 440 -12.67 -0.40 0.08
CA ILE A 440 -11.22 -0.16 0.00
C ILE A 440 -10.94 0.41 -1.39
N VAL A 441 -10.39 1.62 -1.48
CA VAL A 441 -10.13 2.31 -2.75
C VAL A 441 -8.68 2.75 -2.82
N VAL A 442 -7.90 2.13 -3.72
CA VAL A 442 -6.47 2.38 -3.90
C VAL A 442 -6.25 2.98 -5.29
N ALA A 443 -5.72 4.20 -5.36
CA ALA A 443 -5.54 4.95 -6.60
C ALA A 443 -4.08 5.37 -6.87
N ALA A 444 -3.15 4.92 -6.04
CA ALA A 444 -1.76 5.35 -6.04
C ALA A 444 -0.81 4.16 -6.17
N ARG A 445 0.43 4.41 -6.62
CA ARG A 445 1.47 3.38 -6.70
C ARG A 445 1.73 2.78 -5.31
N VAL A 446 1.88 1.47 -5.27
CA VAL A 446 2.27 0.70 -4.09
C VAL A 446 3.52 -0.09 -4.43
N SER A 447 4.52 -0.13 -3.54
CA SER A 447 5.69 -0.98 -3.73
C SER A 447 6.33 -1.48 -2.44
N ALA A 448 6.85 -2.69 -2.48
CA ALA A 448 7.75 -3.26 -1.48
C ALA A 448 8.81 -4.12 -2.19
N ASN A 449 9.63 -3.49 -3.02
CA ASN A 449 10.65 -4.21 -3.77
C ASN A 449 11.82 -4.59 -2.86
N GLY A 450 12.45 -5.72 -3.16
CA GLY A 450 13.75 -6.05 -2.60
C GLY A 450 14.87 -5.20 -3.21
N GLY A 451 15.88 -4.89 -2.41
CA GLY A 451 17.04 -4.10 -2.82
C GLY A 451 18.03 -4.91 -3.66
N ASP A 452 18.78 -4.24 -4.55
CA ASP A 452 19.82 -4.92 -5.34
C ASP A 452 21.05 -5.26 -4.46
N GLY A 453 21.45 -6.53 -4.47
CA GLY A 453 22.73 -6.99 -3.93
C GLY A 453 23.85 -6.93 -4.97
N LYS A 454 25.11 -6.86 -4.51
CA LYS A 454 26.28 -6.90 -5.40
C LYS A 454 27.45 -7.60 -4.73
N GLY A 455 28.15 -8.47 -5.43
CA GLY A 455 29.30 -9.16 -4.85
C GLY A 455 29.31 -10.61 -5.31
N ALA A 456 30.33 -11.38 -4.91
CA ALA A 456 30.31 -12.82 -5.12
C ALA A 456 29.62 -13.48 -3.92
N GLY A 457 28.61 -14.32 -4.19
CA GLY A 457 27.77 -14.97 -3.20
C GLY A 457 26.76 -14.05 -2.51
N SER A 458 26.48 -12.86 -3.07
CA SER A 458 25.51 -11.92 -2.51
C SER A 458 24.08 -12.23 -2.98
N PHE A 459 23.10 -11.98 -2.11
CA PHE A 459 21.68 -12.11 -2.39
C PHE A 459 21.05 -10.77 -2.74
N GLY A 460 20.09 -10.76 -3.65
CA GLY A 460 19.14 -9.66 -3.78
C GLY A 460 18.15 -9.77 -2.62
N GLY A 461 17.62 -8.65 -2.16
CA GLY A 461 16.55 -8.70 -1.16
C GLY A 461 15.29 -9.31 -1.78
N ASP A 462 14.50 -9.98 -0.96
CA ASP A 462 13.18 -10.44 -1.37
C ASP A 462 12.21 -9.24 -1.35
N ALA A 463 11.16 -9.28 -2.17
CA ALA A 463 10.07 -8.32 -2.04
C ALA A 463 9.25 -8.61 -0.78
N GLY A 464 8.59 -7.58 -0.25
CA GLY A 464 7.55 -7.75 0.77
C GLY A 464 6.21 -8.14 0.14
N ASP A 465 5.22 -8.40 0.99
CA ASP A 465 3.89 -8.83 0.55
C ASP A 465 2.81 -7.76 0.78
N LEU A 466 1.67 -7.90 0.10
CA LEU A 466 0.48 -7.08 0.28
C LEU A 466 -0.75 -7.96 0.53
N TRP A 467 -1.30 -7.89 1.74
CA TRP A 467 -2.59 -8.49 2.09
C TRP A 467 -3.66 -7.43 2.29
N VAL A 468 -4.80 -7.60 1.62
CA VAL A 468 -5.93 -6.67 1.71
C VAL A 468 -7.21 -7.41 2.03
N PHE A 469 -7.81 -7.06 3.16
CA PHE A 469 -9.02 -7.70 3.67
C PHE A 469 -10.16 -6.70 3.81
N ALA A 470 -11.31 -7.02 3.22
CA ALA A 470 -12.56 -6.28 3.40
C ALA A 470 -13.59 -7.15 4.11
N TYR A 471 -13.95 -6.76 5.33
CA TYR A 471 -14.87 -7.51 6.19
C TYR A 471 -16.29 -6.92 6.19
N SER A 472 -17.29 -7.79 6.35
CA SER A 472 -18.65 -7.43 6.76
C SER A 472 -18.72 -7.12 8.25
N GLU A 473 -19.70 -6.31 8.67
CA GLU A 473 -19.78 -5.89 10.06
C GLU A 473 -21.16 -5.37 10.50
N TYR A 474 -21.40 -5.26 11.81
CA TYR A 474 -22.64 -4.73 12.36
C TYR A 474 -22.73 -3.19 12.30
N ASP A 475 -23.69 -2.66 11.54
CA ASP A 475 -24.02 -1.24 11.58
C ASP A 475 -24.88 -0.93 12.82
N TYR A 476 -24.23 -0.50 13.90
CA TYR A 476 -24.90 -0.07 15.13
C TYR A 476 -25.89 1.09 14.94
N GLY A 477 -25.74 1.90 13.89
CA GLY A 477 -26.64 3.01 13.58
C GLY A 477 -28.00 2.56 13.04
N TYR A 478 -28.01 1.46 12.27
CA TYR A 478 -29.23 0.88 11.69
C TYR A 478 -29.69 -0.40 12.40
N GLY A 479 -28.82 -0.99 13.23
CA GLY A 479 -29.10 -2.19 14.00
C GLY A 479 -29.12 -3.46 13.14
N GLU A 480 -28.32 -3.51 12.07
CA GLU A 480 -28.24 -4.61 11.11
C GLU A 480 -26.80 -4.86 10.64
N TYR A 481 -26.50 -6.09 10.22
CA TYR A 481 -25.22 -6.40 9.56
C TYR A 481 -25.19 -5.78 8.16
N ALA A 482 -24.10 -5.09 7.87
CA ALA A 482 -23.78 -4.51 6.59
C ALA A 482 -22.68 -5.34 5.92
N LYS A 483 -22.90 -5.62 4.64
CA LYS A 483 -21.97 -6.35 3.78
C LYS A 483 -20.57 -5.75 3.74
N SER A 484 -19.56 -6.56 3.44
CA SER A 484 -18.21 -6.04 3.12
C SER A 484 -18.27 -4.98 2.02
N GLY A 485 -17.31 -4.06 2.00
CA GLY A 485 -17.14 -3.08 0.92
C GLY A 485 -16.52 -3.67 -0.34
N ASP A 486 -16.57 -2.94 -1.45
CA ASP A 486 -15.82 -3.35 -2.65
C ASP A 486 -14.31 -3.09 -2.43
N ILE A 487 -13.44 -4.00 -2.87
CA ILE A 487 -12.00 -3.73 -3.02
C ILE A 487 -11.76 -3.18 -4.42
N ILE A 488 -11.24 -1.96 -4.53
CA ILE A 488 -11.12 -1.25 -5.81
C ILE A 488 -9.70 -0.71 -5.99
N PHE A 489 -8.97 -1.32 -6.91
CA PHE A 489 -7.65 -0.87 -7.32
C PHE A 489 -7.69 -0.10 -8.63
N GLY A 490 -6.96 1.00 -8.60
CA GLY A 490 -6.53 1.79 -9.72
C GLY A 490 -5.09 2.23 -9.46
N ALA A 491 -4.19 1.26 -9.37
CA ALA A 491 -2.80 1.49 -9.01
C ALA A 491 -1.89 0.57 -9.83
N ASN A 492 -0.63 0.99 -10.00
CA ASN A 492 0.44 0.06 -10.36
C ASN A 492 1.01 -0.50 -9.05
N LEU A 493 1.25 -1.81 -9.04
CA LEU A 493 1.82 -2.54 -7.91
C LEU A 493 3.18 -3.11 -8.32
N ASP A 494 4.18 -3.00 -7.46
CA ASP A 494 5.57 -3.39 -7.76
C ASP A 494 6.19 -4.06 -6.53
N PHE A 495 6.28 -5.38 -6.59
CA PHE A 495 6.72 -6.28 -5.53
C PHE A 495 7.80 -7.21 -6.08
N SER A 496 8.81 -6.63 -6.72
CA SER A 496 9.86 -7.39 -7.40
C SER A 496 11.04 -7.67 -6.47
N GLY A 497 11.62 -8.85 -6.60
CA GLY A 497 12.87 -9.21 -5.93
C GLY A 497 14.06 -8.44 -6.49
N GLY A 498 15.08 -8.26 -5.64
CA GLY A 498 16.32 -7.56 -5.97
C GLY A 498 17.27 -8.40 -6.82
N ASN A 499 18.10 -7.76 -7.66
CA ASN A 499 19.11 -8.47 -8.45
C ASN A 499 20.41 -8.63 -7.64
N ALA A 500 21.09 -9.78 -7.75
CA ALA A 500 22.45 -9.95 -7.18
C ALA A 500 23.24 -11.11 -7.83
N ASP A 501 24.03 -11.84 -7.05
CA ASP A 501 24.63 -13.13 -7.47
C ASP A 501 23.63 -14.27 -7.23
N ASN A 502 22.73 -14.14 -6.26
CA ASN A 502 21.48 -14.90 -6.21
C ASN A 502 20.35 -13.88 -6.22
N GLY A 503 19.43 -13.96 -7.17
CA GLY A 503 18.27 -13.06 -7.20
C GLY A 503 17.36 -13.27 -5.98
N GLY A 504 16.74 -12.20 -5.50
CA GLY A 504 15.69 -12.30 -4.48
C GLY A 504 14.34 -12.61 -5.12
N ASP A 505 13.40 -13.08 -4.31
CA ASP A 505 12.09 -13.54 -4.77
C ASP A 505 11.09 -12.38 -4.92
N GLY A 506 10.11 -12.54 -5.81
CA GLY A 506 8.97 -11.63 -5.94
C GLY A 506 7.91 -11.87 -4.85
N GLY A 507 7.15 -10.83 -4.51
CA GLY A 507 6.21 -10.84 -3.38
C GLY A 507 4.79 -11.28 -3.75
N GLU A 508 3.98 -11.51 -2.73
CA GLU A 508 2.57 -11.88 -2.80
C GLU A 508 1.64 -10.67 -2.80
N ILE A 509 0.64 -10.68 -3.68
CA ILE A 509 -0.50 -9.76 -3.64
C ILE A 509 -1.76 -10.59 -3.39
N TYR A 510 -2.26 -10.55 -2.16
CA TYR A 510 -3.43 -11.30 -1.71
C TYR A 510 -4.60 -10.38 -1.35
N LEU A 511 -5.77 -10.65 -1.93
CA LEU A 511 -6.97 -9.86 -1.75
C LEU A 511 -8.14 -10.74 -1.37
N GLU A 512 -8.78 -10.44 -0.25
CA GLU A 512 -9.92 -11.19 0.24
C GLU A 512 -11.07 -10.25 0.61
N ALA A 513 -12.23 -10.50 0.01
CA ALA A 513 -13.49 -9.94 0.48
C ALA A 513 -14.35 -11.08 1.02
N SER A 514 -14.31 -11.29 2.33
CA SER A 514 -14.98 -12.39 3.03
C SER A 514 -15.87 -11.92 4.17
N ASP A 515 -16.68 -12.85 4.67
CA ASP A 515 -17.49 -12.72 5.86
C ASP A 515 -16.96 -13.74 6.90
N TYR A 516 -16.21 -13.27 7.89
CA TYR A 516 -15.60 -14.14 8.91
C TYR A 516 -16.56 -14.44 10.08
N GLU A 517 -17.74 -13.82 10.09
CA GLU A 517 -18.71 -13.91 11.18
C GLU A 517 -19.81 -14.94 10.87
N ASP A 518 -20.33 -15.58 11.93
CA ASP A 518 -21.41 -16.60 11.90
C ASP A 518 -22.76 -16.08 11.32
N GLU A 519 -22.83 -14.80 10.88
CA GLU A 519 -24.05 -14.09 10.54
C GLU A 519 -24.05 -13.57 9.11
N ALA A 520 -24.94 -14.14 8.32
CA ALA A 520 -24.68 -14.31 6.92
C ALA A 520 -25.17 -13.11 6.07
N VAL A 521 -24.24 -12.43 5.40
CA VAL A 521 -24.50 -11.28 4.52
C VAL A 521 -23.79 -11.42 3.17
N PRO A 522 -24.30 -10.80 2.08
CA PRO A 522 -23.61 -10.82 0.79
C PRO A 522 -22.21 -10.21 0.87
N THR A 523 -21.21 -10.79 0.21
CA THR A 523 -19.88 -10.16 0.06
C THR A 523 -19.84 -9.29 -1.20
N ASN A 524 -19.07 -8.20 -1.14
CA ASN A 524 -18.86 -7.32 -2.29
C ASN A 524 -17.68 -7.79 -3.15
N GLY A 525 -17.49 -7.16 -4.32
CA GLY A 525 -16.55 -7.63 -5.32
C GLY A 525 -15.15 -7.02 -5.24
N ILE A 526 -14.21 -7.63 -5.96
CA ILE A 526 -12.85 -7.14 -6.16
C ILE A 526 -12.73 -6.60 -7.58
N PHE A 527 -12.20 -5.39 -7.72
CA PHE A 527 -12.17 -4.69 -9.00
C PHE A 527 -10.85 -3.98 -9.27
N PHE A 528 -10.27 -4.22 -10.46
CA PHE A 528 -9.13 -3.44 -10.96
C PHE A 528 -9.53 -2.64 -12.20
N TYR A 529 -9.44 -1.31 -12.09
CA TYR A 529 -9.86 -0.38 -13.13
C TYR A 529 -8.74 0.57 -13.57
N GLY A 530 -8.21 0.38 -14.78
CA GLY A 530 -7.56 1.44 -15.55
C GLY A 530 -6.05 1.64 -15.36
N TYR A 531 -5.30 0.59 -15.03
CA TYR A 531 -3.83 0.63 -14.89
C TYR A 531 -3.19 -0.56 -15.62
N ASP A 532 -1.93 -0.39 -15.99
CA ASP A 532 -1.30 -1.21 -17.04
C ASP A 532 -0.53 -2.42 -16.48
N LEU A 533 -0.12 -2.45 -15.21
CA LEU A 533 0.86 -3.44 -14.69
C LEU A 533 0.77 -3.72 -13.18
N ILE A 534 0.78 -5.01 -12.82
CA ILE A 534 1.22 -5.54 -11.53
C ILE A 534 2.49 -6.36 -11.79
N ARG A 535 3.57 -6.07 -11.04
CA ARG A 535 4.85 -6.78 -11.14
C ARG A 535 5.18 -7.45 -9.83
N ALA A 536 5.52 -8.74 -9.91
CA ALA A 536 6.06 -9.57 -8.85
C ALA A 536 7.16 -10.47 -9.46
N GLU A 537 8.13 -9.87 -10.16
CA GLU A 537 9.21 -10.62 -10.83
C GLU A 537 10.31 -11.00 -9.84
N GLY A 538 10.88 -12.20 -10.01
CA GLY A 538 12.09 -12.58 -9.32
C GLY A 538 13.32 -11.83 -9.84
N GLY A 539 14.28 -11.61 -8.95
CA GLY A 539 15.54 -10.93 -9.23
C GLY A 539 16.47 -11.75 -10.12
N ASN A 540 17.27 -11.08 -10.94
CA ASN A 540 18.28 -11.76 -11.75
C ASN A 540 19.56 -12.01 -10.94
N GLY A 541 20.23 -13.14 -11.18
CA GLY A 541 21.52 -13.44 -10.55
C GLY A 541 22.37 -14.45 -11.29
N ALA A 542 23.36 -15.05 -10.62
CA ALA A 542 23.95 -16.32 -11.03
C ALA A 542 22.87 -17.40 -10.97
N ASP A 543 22.21 -17.54 -9.83
CA ASP A 543 20.88 -18.16 -9.72
C ASP A 543 19.80 -17.05 -9.73
N GLY A 544 18.70 -17.26 -10.46
CA GLY A 544 17.57 -16.34 -10.48
C GLY A 544 16.63 -16.57 -9.29
N GLY A 545 16.02 -15.51 -8.77
CA GLY A 545 14.96 -15.61 -7.75
C GLY A 545 13.61 -15.96 -8.36
N ASP A 546 12.70 -16.48 -7.56
CA ASP A 546 11.40 -16.95 -8.01
C ASP A 546 10.42 -15.78 -8.23
N GLY A 547 9.46 -15.98 -9.13
CA GLY A 547 8.37 -15.03 -9.36
C GLY A 547 7.33 -15.09 -8.22
N GLY A 548 6.78 -13.94 -7.87
CA GLY A 548 5.74 -13.80 -6.85
C GLY A 548 4.31 -13.98 -7.38
N TYR A 549 3.35 -13.65 -6.53
CA TYR A 549 2.01 -14.20 -6.61
C TYR A 549 0.91 -13.14 -6.68
N PHE A 550 -0.20 -13.47 -7.35
CA PHE A 550 -1.44 -12.71 -7.28
C PHE A 550 -2.59 -13.65 -6.93
N GLU A 551 -3.29 -13.37 -5.85
CA GLU A 551 -4.48 -14.11 -5.41
C GLU A 551 -5.61 -13.13 -5.11
N ALA A 552 -6.79 -13.42 -5.63
CA ALA A 552 -8.00 -12.68 -5.31
C ALA A 552 -9.14 -13.65 -5.04
N TYR A 553 -9.75 -13.52 -3.86
CA TYR A 553 -10.76 -14.42 -3.36
C TYR A 553 -12.00 -13.67 -2.89
N THR A 554 -13.17 -14.18 -3.27
CA THR A 554 -14.45 -13.77 -2.68
C THR A 554 -15.22 -15.02 -2.31
N GLU A 555 -15.54 -15.17 -1.03
CA GLU A 555 -16.31 -16.31 -0.51
C GLU A 555 -17.75 -15.90 -0.20
N ASP A 556 -18.67 -16.87 -0.26
CA ASP A 556 -19.98 -16.73 0.34
C ASP A 556 -19.96 -17.05 1.83
N SER A 557 -20.72 -16.29 2.63
CA SER A 557 -20.84 -16.58 4.06
C SER A 557 -21.48 -17.96 4.28
N TYR A 558 -20.79 -18.87 4.99
CA TYR A 558 -21.32 -20.21 5.27
C TYR A 558 -22.41 -20.17 6.36
N SER A 559 -23.69 -20.22 5.97
CA SER A 559 -24.80 -20.45 6.90
C SER A 559 -25.56 -21.73 6.58
N LEU A 560 -25.74 -22.59 7.59
CA LEU A 560 -26.37 -23.91 7.49
C LEU A 560 -27.77 -23.92 6.85
N ASP A 561 -28.44 -22.77 6.78
CA ASP A 561 -29.81 -22.63 6.27
C ASP A 561 -29.97 -21.61 5.13
N GLN A 562 -28.92 -20.86 4.77
CA GLN A 562 -28.98 -19.77 3.77
C GLN A 562 -27.61 -19.62 3.09
N TYR A 563 -27.56 -19.79 1.77
CA TYR A 563 -26.39 -19.38 0.99
C TYR A 563 -26.45 -17.86 0.79
N TYR A 564 -25.32 -17.16 0.69
CA TYR A 564 -25.28 -15.72 0.35
C TYR A 564 -24.46 -15.45 -0.90
N MET A 565 -24.68 -14.28 -1.49
CA MET A 565 -24.07 -13.93 -2.76
C MET A 565 -22.62 -13.54 -2.54
N ALA A 566 -21.69 -14.20 -3.23
CA ALA A 566 -20.34 -13.70 -3.35
C ALA A 566 -20.19 -12.66 -4.46
N GLY A 567 -19.32 -11.68 -4.21
CA GLY A 567 -19.06 -10.60 -5.14
C GLY A 567 -18.32 -11.07 -6.40
N PRO A 568 -18.41 -10.31 -7.51
CA PRO A 568 -17.62 -10.63 -8.70
C PRO A 568 -16.16 -10.20 -8.52
N ILE A 569 -15.24 -10.93 -9.15
CA ILE A 569 -13.85 -10.53 -9.33
C ILE A 569 -13.66 -10.06 -10.77
N VAL A 570 -13.34 -8.78 -10.96
CA VAL A 570 -13.17 -8.19 -12.29
C VAL A 570 -11.89 -7.40 -12.36
N THR A 571 -10.90 -7.95 -13.05
CA THR A 571 -9.57 -7.38 -13.14
C THR A 571 -9.22 -6.91 -14.56
N ASN A 572 -8.36 -5.89 -14.65
CA ASN A 572 -7.90 -5.34 -15.91
C ASN A 572 -6.47 -4.74 -15.80
N PHE A 573 -5.44 -5.56 -15.97
CA PHE A 573 -4.01 -5.21 -15.90
C PHE A 573 -3.14 -6.30 -16.55
N LEU A 574 -1.88 -5.99 -16.93
CA LEU A 574 -0.85 -7.01 -17.19
C LEU A 574 -0.31 -7.53 -15.85
N PHE A 575 -0.29 -8.84 -15.64
CA PHE A 575 0.44 -9.46 -14.54
C PHE A 575 1.78 -10.00 -15.03
N VAL A 576 2.84 -9.74 -14.26
CA VAL A 576 4.17 -10.29 -14.50
C VAL A 576 4.71 -10.88 -13.21
N GLY A 577 4.71 -12.21 -13.12
CA GLY A 577 5.25 -13.00 -12.01
C GLY A 577 6.31 -13.97 -12.52
N HIS A 578 7.23 -13.49 -13.35
CA HIS A 578 8.27 -14.32 -13.96
C HIS A 578 9.41 -14.60 -12.98
N GLY A 579 9.97 -15.81 -13.08
CA GLY A 579 11.24 -16.12 -12.44
C GLY A 579 12.40 -15.35 -13.05
N GLY A 580 13.34 -14.98 -12.20
CA GLY A 580 14.54 -14.24 -12.55
C GLY A 580 15.52 -15.07 -13.38
N LYS A 581 16.37 -14.40 -14.16
CA LYS A 581 17.37 -15.07 -14.99
C LYS A 581 18.58 -15.52 -14.16
N GLY A 582 18.95 -16.79 -14.30
CA GLY A 582 20.22 -17.35 -13.82
C GLY A 582 21.32 -17.23 -14.87
N ASN A 583 22.27 -16.33 -14.67
CA ASN A 583 23.35 -16.10 -15.64
C ASN A 583 24.42 -17.20 -15.62
N ASP A 584 24.67 -17.78 -14.45
CA ASP A 584 25.73 -18.78 -14.20
C ASP A 584 25.21 -20.01 -13.43
N GLY A 585 23.90 -20.12 -13.20
CA GLY A 585 23.20 -21.17 -12.46
C GLY A 585 21.79 -21.42 -13.01
N TRP A 586 20.83 -21.71 -12.14
CA TRP A 586 19.43 -21.98 -12.50
C TRP A 586 18.64 -20.68 -12.68
N GLY A 587 17.71 -20.67 -13.64
CA GLY A 587 16.68 -19.62 -13.64
C GLY A 587 15.66 -19.89 -12.53
N GLY A 588 15.07 -18.82 -11.98
CA GLY A 588 14.04 -18.94 -10.95
C GLY A 588 12.71 -19.44 -11.53
N ASP A 589 11.88 -20.01 -10.70
CA ASP A 589 10.57 -20.52 -11.08
C ASP A 589 9.57 -19.39 -11.28
N GLY A 590 8.55 -19.61 -12.11
CA GLY A 590 7.43 -18.67 -12.27
C GLY A 590 6.48 -18.73 -11.07
N GLY A 591 5.84 -17.60 -10.76
CA GLY A 591 4.86 -17.50 -9.67
C GLY A 591 3.46 -18.00 -10.06
N TYR A 592 2.42 -17.46 -9.45
CA TYR A 592 1.05 -17.86 -9.74
C TYR A 592 0.08 -16.67 -9.81
N PHE A 593 -1.02 -16.93 -10.52
CA PHE A 593 -2.15 -16.02 -10.67
C PHE A 593 -3.43 -16.81 -10.40
N ASP A 594 -4.16 -16.41 -9.37
CA ASP A 594 -5.38 -17.07 -8.92
C ASP A 594 -6.52 -16.04 -8.76
N GLN A 595 -7.68 -16.33 -9.33
CA GLN A 595 -8.92 -15.60 -9.05
C GLN A 595 -10.07 -16.57 -8.86
N GLU A 596 -10.65 -16.55 -7.68
CA GLU A 596 -11.67 -17.47 -7.26
C GLU A 596 -12.87 -16.74 -6.65
N ALA A 597 -13.99 -16.75 -7.39
CA ALA A 597 -15.25 -16.18 -6.96
C ALA A 597 -16.23 -17.29 -6.56
N GLU A 598 -16.15 -17.74 -5.30
CA GLU A 598 -16.92 -18.85 -4.75
C GLU A 598 -18.29 -18.40 -4.23
N GLY A 599 -19.36 -18.95 -4.81
CA GLY A 599 -20.73 -18.63 -4.42
C GLY A 599 -21.69 -19.49 -5.21
N GLU A 600 -21.81 -20.73 -4.76
CA GLU A 600 -22.47 -21.85 -5.47
C GLU A 600 -24.00 -21.69 -5.62
N ALA A 601 -24.59 -20.67 -5.00
CA ALA A 601 -26.04 -20.52 -4.91
C ALA A 601 -26.65 -19.39 -5.72
N TYR A 602 -25.87 -18.46 -6.29
CA TYR A 602 -26.37 -17.19 -6.82
C TYR A 602 -26.02 -16.92 -8.28
N GLU A 603 -26.95 -17.24 -9.18
CA GLU A 603 -26.84 -16.91 -10.61
C GLU A 603 -26.61 -15.41 -10.89
N ASP A 604 -25.78 -15.12 -11.88
CA ASP A 604 -25.37 -13.82 -12.46
C ASP A 604 -24.48 -12.90 -11.59
N LYS A 605 -23.86 -13.40 -10.50
CA LYS A 605 -23.16 -12.54 -9.51
C LYS A 605 -21.74 -12.98 -9.19
N THR A 606 -21.47 -14.26 -9.24
CA THR A 606 -20.18 -14.91 -9.01
C THR A 606 -19.47 -15.15 -10.33
N VAL A 607 -18.88 -14.06 -10.84
CA VAL A 607 -18.07 -14.09 -12.07
C VAL A 607 -16.62 -13.73 -11.76
N SER A 608 -15.70 -14.45 -12.39
CA SER A 608 -14.27 -14.16 -12.38
C SER A 608 -13.83 -13.78 -13.79
N ILE A 609 -13.40 -12.52 -13.96
CA ILE A 609 -13.06 -11.95 -15.25
C ILE A 609 -11.72 -11.23 -15.18
N HIS A 610 -10.70 -11.81 -15.82
CA HIS A 610 -9.44 -11.13 -16.07
C HIS A 610 -9.34 -10.56 -17.50
N ARG A 611 -8.80 -9.35 -17.60
CA ARG A 611 -8.52 -8.66 -18.86
C ARG A 611 -7.09 -8.12 -18.86
N GLY A 612 -6.24 -8.76 -19.61
CA GLY A 612 -4.83 -8.45 -19.68
C GLY A 612 -4.04 -9.71 -19.95
N ASN A 613 -2.75 -9.51 -20.19
CA ASN A 613 -1.86 -10.65 -20.32
C ASN A 613 -1.43 -11.09 -18.92
N VAL A 614 -1.19 -12.38 -18.76
CA VAL A 614 -0.59 -12.96 -17.57
C VAL A 614 0.67 -13.69 -17.99
N LEU A 615 1.80 -13.27 -17.43
CA LEU A 615 3.11 -13.80 -17.75
C LEU A 615 3.78 -14.30 -16.46
N ILE A 616 3.81 -15.61 -16.27
CA ILE A 616 4.31 -16.29 -15.05
C ILE A 616 5.22 -17.45 -15.42
N GLY A 617 6.00 -17.29 -16.49
CA GLY A 617 6.96 -18.30 -16.92
C GLY A 617 8.25 -18.30 -16.10
N GLY A 618 8.95 -19.43 -16.10
CA GLY A 618 10.25 -19.57 -15.44
C GLY A 618 11.37 -18.81 -16.14
N GLY A 619 12.40 -18.47 -15.38
CA GLY A 619 13.59 -17.76 -15.84
C GLY A 619 14.53 -18.64 -16.66
N ASP A 620 15.22 -18.05 -17.62
CA ASP A 620 16.31 -18.73 -18.34
C ASP A 620 17.51 -18.94 -17.40
N GLY A 621 18.20 -20.08 -17.54
CA GLY A 621 19.38 -20.41 -16.73
C GLY A 621 20.52 -21.06 -17.52
N SER A 622 21.75 -20.98 -17.03
CA SER A 622 22.87 -21.71 -17.63
C SER A 622 22.96 -23.17 -17.19
N ASP A 623 22.60 -23.50 -15.95
CA ASP A 623 22.60 -24.88 -15.44
C ASP A 623 21.26 -25.60 -15.68
N GLY A 624 20.18 -24.82 -15.72
CA GLY A 624 18.86 -25.23 -16.18
C GLY A 624 17.89 -24.05 -16.11
N GLY A 625 16.82 -24.08 -16.91
CA GLY A 625 15.76 -23.08 -16.78
C GLY A 625 14.82 -23.39 -15.62
N GLY A 626 14.20 -22.35 -15.07
CA GLY A 626 13.17 -22.48 -14.04
C GLY A 626 11.84 -22.97 -14.62
N ASP A 627 11.04 -23.60 -13.77
CA ASP A 627 9.73 -24.12 -14.14
C ASP A 627 8.71 -22.96 -14.32
N GLY A 628 7.71 -23.20 -15.14
CA GLY A 628 6.60 -22.28 -15.33
C GLY A 628 5.63 -22.29 -14.15
N GLY A 629 4.85 -21.22 -14.04
CA GLY A 629 3.94 -20.97 -12.93
C GLY A 629 2.55 -21.58 -13.06
N TYR A 630 1.63 -21.11 -12.23
CA TYR A 630 0.26 -21.59 -12.18
C TYR A 630 -0.76 -20.47 -12.45
N PHE A 631 -1.67 -20.70 -13.39
CA PHE A 631 -2.78 -19.79 -13.68
C PHE A 631 -4.11 -20.48 -13.38
N TYR A 632 -4.96 -19.86 -12.57
CA TYR A 632 -6.28 -20.35 -12.23
C TYR A 632 -7.33 -19.25 -12.29
N LEU A 633 -8.47 -19.58 -12.90
CA LEU A 633 -9.68 -18.78 -12.85
C LEU A 633 -10.86 -19.66 -12.51
N TYR A 634 -11.52 -19.35 -11.40
CA TYR A 634 -12.82 -19.89 -11.05
C TYR A 634 -13.88 -18.79 -10.90
N GLY A 635 -15.02 -18.99 -11.55
CA GLY A 635 -16.23 -18.25 -11.23
C GLY A 635 -17.44 -19.12 -11.47
N HIS A 636 -18.36 -19.17 -10.52
CA HIS A 636 -19.54 -20.03 -10.60
C HIS A 636 -20.31 -19.82 -11.92
N GLU A 637 -20.65 -18.58 -12.29
CA GLU A 637 -21.33 -18.34 -13.58
C GLU A 637 -20.43 -18.13 -14.78
N LEU A 638 -19.27 -17.51 -14.57
CA LEU A 638 -18.40 -17.17 -15.67
C LEU A 638 -16.96 -17.06 -15.21
N ALA A 639 -16.11 -17.91 -15.78
CA ALA A 639 -14.67 -17.67 -15.82
C ALA A 639 -14.30 -17.12 -17.20
N LYS A 640 -13.68 -15.93 -17.22
CA LYS A 640 -13.36 -15.25 -18.48
C LYS A 640 -11.98 -14.65 -18.50
N GLN A 641 -11.20 -15.09 -19.48
CA GLN A 641 -9.89 -14.54 -19.80
C GLN A 641 -9.91 -13.74 -21.10
N VAL A 642 -9.36 -12.53 -21.09
CA VAL A 642 -9.14 -11.70 -22.29
C VAL A 642 -7.71 -11.19 -22.31
N GLY A 643 -6.90 -11.67 -23.24
CA GLY A 643 -5.45 -11.46 -23.26
C GLY A 643 -4.70 -12.78 -23.15
N ASP A 644 -3.41 -12.74 -23.44
CA ASP A 644 -2.57 -13.94 -23.53
C ASP A 644 -2.15 -14.44 -22.13
N VAL A 645 -2.15 -15.74 -21.91
CA VAL A 645 -1.62 -16.40 -20.72
C VAL A 645 -0.38 -17.17 -21.12
N ASP A 646 0.73 -16.92 -20.44
CA ASP A 646 1.99 -17.64 -20.64
C ASP A 646 2.52 -18.16 -19.31
N VAL A 647 2.47 -19.48 -19.17
CA VAL A 647 3.00 -20.25 -18.04
C VAL A 647 4.19 -21.10 -18.47
N SER A 648 4.94 -20.69 -19.51
CA SER A 648 6.02 -21.52 -20.07
C SER A 648 7.26 -21.59 -19.18
N GLY A 649 7.97 -22.71 -19.18
CA GLY A 649 9.25 -22.87 -18.50
C GLY A 649 10.42 -22.17 -19.20
N GLY A 650 11.44 -21.81 -18.42
CA GLY A 650 12.65 -21.15 -18.87
C GLY A 650 13.63 -22.09 -19.58
N SER A 651 14.49 -21.54 -20.43
CA SER A 651 15.47 -22.32 -21.20
C SER A 651 16.79 -22.54 -20.46
N GLY A 652 17.32 -23.76 -20.54
CA GLY A 652 18.69 -24.09 -20.14
C GLY A 652 19.68 -23.88 -21.27
N ALA A 653 20.75 -23.11 -21.03
CA ALA A 653 21.73 -22.72 -22.06
C ALA A 653 23.12 -23.36 -21.95
N GLY A 654 23.43 -24.07 -20.85
CA GLY A 654 24.73 -24.70 -20.60
C GLY A 654 24.96 -26.02 -21.33
N VAL A 655 26.17 -26.56 -21.22
CA VAL A 655 26.64 -27.70 -22.05
C VAL A 655 25.78 -28.96 -21.88
N ASP A 656 25.05 -29.13 -20.78
CA ASP A 656 24.11 -30.24 -20.54
C ASP A 656 22.86 -29.76 -19.76
N ALA A 657 22.48 -28.49 -19.92
CA ALA A 657 21.41 -27.86 -19.17
C ALA A 657 20.03 -28.29 -19.66
N SER A 658 19.14 -28.58 -18.72
CA SER A 658 17.74 -28.93 -19.02
C SER A 658 16.87 -27.67 -19.04
N GLY A 659 15.79 -27.71 -19.81
CA GLY A 659 14.78 -26.66 -19.77
C GLY A 659 13.79 -26.90 -18.64
N GLY A 660 13.26 -25.83 -18.06
CA GLY A 660 12.22 -25.92 -17.04
C GLY A 660 10.90 -26.40 -17.64
N LEU A 661 10.08 -27.04 -16.81
CA LEU A 661 8.75 -27.52 -17.17
C LEU A 661 7.83 -26.35 -17.50
N GLY A 662 6.87 -26.55 -18.40
CA GLY A 662 5.73 -25.66 -18.52
C GLY A 662 4.84 -25.79 -17.29
N GLY A 663 4.11 -24.73 -16.98
CA GLY A 663 3.15 -24.65 -15.91
C GLY A 663 1.75 -25.10 -16.31
N ASP A 664 0.79 -24.84 -15.43
CA ASP A 664 -0.61 -25.16 -15.65
C ASP A 664 -1.47 -23.90 -15.83
N ALA A 665 -2.44 -23.97 -16.74
CA ALA A 665 -3.44 -22.94 -16.95
C ALA A 665 -4.85 -23.56 -16.88
N LEU A 666 -5.59 -23.24 -15.82
CA LEU A 666 -6.85 -23.85 -15.47
C LEU A 666 -7.99 -22.83 -15.48
N PHE A 667 -9.08 -23.21 -16.11
CA PHE A 667 -10.27 -22.38 -16.27
C PHE A 667 -11.50 -23.20 -15.89
N PHE A 668 -12.16 -22.81 -14.80
CA PHE A 668 -13.29 -23.54 -14.24
C PHE A 668 -14.51 -22.63 -14.08
N ALA A 669 -15.67 -23.13 -14.50
CA ALA A 669 -16.96 -22.51 -14.18
C ALA A 669 -18.07 -23.55 -14.13
N THR A 670 -19.03 -23.38 -13.22
CA THR A 670 -20.27 -24.18 -13.21
C THR A 670 -21.12 -23.88 -14.44
N TYR A 671 -21.03 -22.66 -14.98
CA TYR A 671 -21.65 -22.31 -16.25
C TYR A 671 -20.58 -22.09 -17.34
N ASP A 672 -20.34 -20.85 -17.77
CA ASP A 672 -19.59 -20.61 -19.01
C ASP A 672 -18.11 -20.34 -18.76
N VAL A 673 -17.25 -20.87 -19.64
CA VAL A 673 -15.83 -20.48 -19.70
C VAL A 673 -15.57 -19.76 -21.02
N ILE A 674 -14.98 -18.56 -20.97
CA ILE A 674 -14.66 -17.77 -22.18
C ILE A 674 -13.19 -17.37 -22.21
N ILE A 675 -12.44 -17.86 -23.19
CA ILE A 675 -11.02 -17.53 -23.41
C ILE A 675 -10.86 -16.75 -24.72
N ASN A 676 -10.42 -15.50 -24.60
CA ASN A 676 -10.13 -14.59 -25.71
C ASN A 676 -8.66 -14.15 -25.69
N GLY A 677 -7.76 -15.09 -25.92
CA GLY A 677 -6.32 -14.89 -26.00
C GLY A 677 -5.63 -16.22 -26.20
N ASN A 678 -4.33 -16.19 -26.45
CA ASN A 678 -3.53 -17.40 -26.55
C ASN A 678 -3.18 -17.90 -25.15
N VAL A 679 -3.15 -19.22 -24.98
CA VAL A 679 -2.70 -19.87 -23.74
C VAL A 679 -1.52 -20.76 -24.08
N ASN A 680 -0.40 -20.52 -23.41
CA ASN A 680 0.87 -21.19 -23.64
C ASN A 680 1.36 -21.85 -22.35
N ALA A 681 1.50 -23.17 -22.38
CA ALA A 681 2.10 -24.00 -21.34
C ALA A 681 3.24 -24.80 -21.97
N ASN A 682 4.31 -24.12 -22.40
CA ASN A 682 5.42 -24.79 -23.08
C ASN A 682 6.56 -25.09 -22.13
N GLY A 683 7.24 -26.21 -22.33
CA GLY A 683 8.51 -26.47 -21.67
C GLY A 683 9.65 -25.67 -22.31
N GLY A 684 10.64 -25.35 -21.49
CA GLY A 684 11.81 -24.58 -21.86
C GLY A 684 12.81 -25.36 -22.72
N GLY A 685 13.61 -24.64 -23.51
CA GLY A 685 14.64 -25.25 -24.34
C GLY A 685 15.80 -25.85 -23.52
N ALA A 686 16.51 -26.81 -24.10
CA ALA A 686 17.70 -27.42 -23.52
C ALA A 686 18.85 -27.52 -24.53
N THR A 687 20.07 -27.68 -24.02
CA THR A 687 21.29 -27.78 -24.82
C THR A 687 22.15 -28.98 -24.44
N GLY A 688 22.99 -29.43 -25.39
CA GLY A 688 23.82 -30.63 -25.26
C GLY A 688 23.04 -31.88 -24.86
N THR A 689 23.45 -32.60 -23.82
CA THR A 689 22.74 -33.82 -23.38
C THR A 689 21.54 -33.56 -22.46
N GLY A 690 21.23 -32.29 -22.18
CA GLY A 690 20.06 -31.89 -21.40
C GLY A 690 18.74 -32.29 -22.06
N THR A 691 17.67 -32.28 -21.25
CA THR A 691 16.31 -32.61 -21.69
C THR A 691 15.50 -31.31 -21.75
N GLY A 692 14.85 -31.04 -22.88
CA GLY A 692 13.89 -29.92 -22.95
C GLY A 692 12.75 -30.16 -21.95
N GLY A 693 12.21 -29.10 -21.36
CA GLY A 693 11.14 -29.24 -20.36
C GLY A 693 9.85 -29.79 -20.97
N ASP A 694 9.01 -30.42 -20.17
CA ASP A 694 7.71 -30.91 -20.63
C ASP A 694 6.70 -29.75 -20.77
N GLY A 695 5.74 -29.86 -21.68
CA GLY A 695 4.75 -28.81 -21.97
C GLY A 695 3.53 -28.84 -21.06
N GLY A 696 3.71 -28.61 -19.76
CA GLY A 696 2.71 -28.70 -18.70
C GLY A 696 3.34 -29.30 -17.43
N ALA A 697 2.70 -29.15 -16.27
CA ALA A 697 3.23 -29.73 -15.04
C ALA A 697 3.15 -31.27 -15.11
N TRP A 698 3.74 -31.95 -14.15
CA TRP A 698 3.92 -33.40 -14.10
C TRP A 698 2.65 -34.23 -14.46
N TRP A 699 2.70 -34.96 -15.59
CA TRP A 699 1.79 -36.03 -16.09
C TRP A 699 0.84 -35.62 -17.25
N HIS A 700 0.38 -36.61 -18.03
CA HIS A 700 -0.30 -36.46 -19.33
C HIS A 700 -1.59 -35.62 -19.35
N ASP A 701 -2.14 -35.27 -18.18
CA ASP A 701 -3.38 -34.50 -18.00
C ASP A 701 -3.11 -33.05 -17.52
N GLN A 702 -1.84 -32.66 -17.39
CA GLN A 702 -1.41 -31.34 -16.89
C GLN A 702 -0.90 -30.47 -18.06
N GLY A 703 -1.11 -29.15 -17.97
CA GLY A 703 -0.99 -28.20 -19.08
C GLY A 703 -2.17 -27.22 -19.11
N ILE A 704 -3.12 -27.41 -20.04
CA ILE A 704 -4.28 -26.49 -20.18
C ILE A 704 -5.57 -27.25 -19.88
N GLN A 705 -6.31 -26.79 -18.87
CA GLN A 705 -7.55 -27.41 -18.40
C GLN A 705 -8.72 -26.43 -18.48
N ILE A 706 -9.81 -26.85 -19.13
CA ILE A 706 -10.99 -26.01 -19.36
C ILE A 706 -12.23 -26.82 -19.01
N TYR A 707 -12.91 -26.47 -17.92
CA TYR A 707 -14.13 -27.15 -17.48
C TYR A 707 -15.28 -26.17 -17.34
N ALA A 708 -16.30 -26.35 -18.17
CA ALA A 708 -17.52 -25.56 -18.17
C ALA A 708 -18.74 -26.48 -17.97
N GLY A 709 -19.49 -26.31 -16.88
CA GLY A 709 -20.79 -26.96 -16.75
C GLY A 709 -21.83 -26.41 -17.74
N GLY A 710 -21.59 -25.24 -18.31
CA GLY A 710 -22.29 -24.65 -19.45
C GLY A 710 -21.48 -24.80 -20.74
N GLN A 711 -21.19 -23.68 -21.40
CA GLN A 711 -20.46 -23.64 -22.67
C GLN A 711 -19.01 -23.17 -22.50
N ALA A 712 -18.06 -23.94 -23.05
CA ALA A 712 -16.69 -23.49 -23.28
C ALA A 712 -16.56 -22.75 -24.62
N VAL A 713 -16.06 -21.52 -24.59
CA VAL A 713 -15.82 -20.68 -25.77
C VAL A 713 -14.35 -20.26 -25.82
N VAL A 714 -13.59 -20.83 -26.76
CA VAL A 714 -12.16 -20.53 -26.93
C VAL A 714 -11.95 -19.86 -28.28
N ARG A 715 -11.39 -18.65 -28.29
CA ARG A 715 -11.13 -17.86 -29.52
C ARG A 715 -9.66 -17.70 -29.89
N GLY A 716 -8.74 -18.09 -29.01
CA GLY A 716 -7.30 -18.05 -29.26
C GLY A 716 -6.67 -19.42 -29.44
N SER A 717 -5.35 -19.43 -29.60
CA SER A 717 -4.57 -20.66 -29.70
C SER A 717 -4.27 -21.25 -28.34
N LEU A 718 -4.38 -22.57 -28.20
CA LEU A 718 -3.94 -23.33 -27.03
C LEU A 718 -2.68 -24.11 -27.41
N THR A 719 -1.58 -23.91 -26.68
CA THR A 719 -0.29 -24.53 -26.98
C THR A 719 0.32 -25.16 -25.74
N ALA A 720 0.51 -26.48 -25.77
CA ALA A 720 1.17 -27.27 -24.73
C ALA A 720 2.29 -28.12 -25.37
N LYS A 721 3.48 -27.53 -25.54
CA LYS A 721 4.60 -28.17 -26.25
C LYS A 721 5.77 -28.45 -25.33
N GLY A 722 6.40 -29.60 -25.53
CA GLY A 722 7.70 -29.86 -24.94
C GLY A 722 8.78 -28.97 -25.54
N GLY A 723 9.74 -28.60 -24.71
CA GLY A 723 10.92 -27.83 -25.07
C GLY A 723 11.85 -28.60 -26.00
N ASN A 724 12.50 -27.88 -26.91
CA ASN A 724 13.46 -28.49 -27.82
C ASN A 724 14.79 -28.78 -27.11
N GLY A 725 15.40 -29.92 -27.41
CA GLY A 725 16.77 -30.24 -27.01
C GLY A 725 17.76 -30.15 -28.17
N ASP A 726 19.03 -30.45 -27.92
CA ASP A 726 20.05 -30.51 -28.98
C ASP A 726 19.70 -31.60 -30.02
N ARG A 727 19.76 -31.24 -31.31
CA ARG A 727 19.37 -32.09 -32.44
C ARG A 727 20.26 -33.31 -32.68
N THR A 728 21.42 -33.37 -32.05
CA THR A 728 22.42 -34.42 -32.26
C THR A 728 22.48 -35.35 -31.05
N VAL A 729 22.46 -34.80 -29.84
CA VAL A 729 22.77 -35.54 -28.61
C VAL A 729 21.76 -35.37 -27.46
N GLY A 730 20.81 -34.44 -27.58
CA GLY A 730 19.85 -34.12 -26.52
C GLY A 730 18.51 -34.85 -26.63
N PHE A 731 17.66 -34.62 -25.63
CA PHE A 731 16.29 -35.12 -25.56
C PHE A 731 15.30 -33.96 -25.65
N GLY A 732 14.23 -34.11 -26.43
CA GLY A 732 13.12 -33.16 -26.43
C GLY A 732 12.18 -33.47 -25.29
N GLY A 733 11.59 -32.44 -24.69
CA GLY A 733 10.54 -32.62 -23.68
C GLY A 733 9.28 -33.20 -24.28
N ASN A 734 8.46 -33.84 -23.46
CA ASN A 734 7.13 -34.30 -23.87
C ASN A 734 6.19 -33.09 -24.04
N GLY A 735 5.23 -33.18 -24.95
CA GLY A 735 4.07 -32.27 -24.89
C GLY A 735 3.21 -32.63 -23.68
N GLY A 736 2.55 -31.66 -23.05
CA GLY A 736 1.57 -31.93 -21.99
C GLY A 736 0.15 -32.09 -22.53
N GLY A 737 -0.84 -31.74 -21.72
CA GLY A 737 -2.26 -31.96 -21.99
C GLY A 737 -3.00 -30.69 -22.40
N ILE A 738 -4.00 -30.85 -23.26
CA ILE A 738 -5.13 -29.92 -23.37
C ILE A 738 -6.39 -30.74 -23.08
N ASP A 739 -7.04 -30.50 -21.94
CA ASP A 739 -8.32 -31.12 -21.60
C ASP A 739 -9.42 -30.06 -21.57
N LEU A 740 -10.44 -30.26 -22.40
CA LEU A 740 -11.64 -29.43 -22.43
C LEU A 740 -12.86 -30.30 -22.18
N PHE A 741 -13.67 -29.89 -21.21
CA PHE A 741 -15.01 -30.41 -20.98
C PHE A 741 -16.05 -29.28 -21.00
N SER A 742 -17.12 -29.52 -21.74
CA SER A 742 -18.30 -28.65 -21.78
C SER A 742 -19.58 -29.49 -21.81
N GLU A 743 -20.56 -29.20 -20.95
CA GLU A 743 -21.88 -29.87 -21.09
C GLU A 743 -22.69 -29.30 -22.27
N GLY A 744 -22.52 -28.01 -22.55
CA GLY A 744 -22.98 -27.34 -23.76
C GLY A 744 -22.07 -27.62 -24.96
N LEU A 745 -22.57 -27.41 -26.19
CA LEU A 745 -21.73 -27.55 -27.38
C LEU A 745 -20.61 -26.50 -27.38
N PRO A 746 -19.32 -26.88 -27.33
CA PRO A 746 -18.24 -25.92 -27.26
C PRO A 746 -18.10 -25.11 -28.56
N SER A 747 -17.62 -23.87 -28.45
CA SER A 747 -17.34 -22.98 -29.58
C SER A 747 -15.85 -22.69 -29.67
N LEU A 748 -15.14 -23.42 -30.54
CA LEU A 748 -13.69 -23.44 -30.60
C LEU A 748 -13.19 -22.80 -31.90
N VAL A 749 -12.43 -21.72 -31.78
CA VAL A 749 -11.80 -20.97 -32.88
C VAL A 749 -10.36 -20.74 -32.50
N GLY A 750 -9.41 -21.32 -33.23
CA GLY A 750 -7.98 -21.19 -32.94
C GLY A 750 -7.16 -22.35 -33.49
N ASN A 751 -5.84 -22.21 -33.48
CA ASN A 751 -4.94 -23.31 -33.79
C ASN A 751 -4.46 -23.92 -32.48
N TRP A 752 -4.78 -25.19 -32.24
CA TRP A 752 -4.37 -25.87 -31.02
C TRP A 752 -3.23 -26.82 -31.32
N SER A 753 -2.26 -26.90 -30.42
CA SER A 753 -1.04 -27.67 -30.65
C SER A 753 -0.54 -28.32 -29.38
N VAL A 754 -0.50 -29.65 -29.41
CA VAL A 754 0.19 -30.47 -28.43
C VAL A 754 1.30 -31.23 -29.17
N ALA A 755 2.56 -31.03 -28.76
CA ALA A 755 3.66 -31.71 -29.43
C ALA A 755 4.88 -31.90 -28.55
N GLY A 756 5.55 -33.03 -28.70
CA GLY A 756 6.87 -33.24 -28.13
C GLY A 756 7.91 -32.33 -28.78
N GLY A 757 8.83 -31.87 -27.95
CA GLY A 757 10.00 -31.10 -28.33
C GLY A 757 10.91 -31.89 -29.26
N LYS A 758 11.64 -31.17 -30.11
CA LYS A 758 12.52 -31.76 -31.09
C LYS A 758 13.96 -31.85 -30.61
N ALA A 759 14.62 -32.99 -30.80
CA ALA A 759 16.02 -33.19 -30.42
C ALA A 759 16.67 -34.38 -31.18
N GLY A 760 17.81 -34.87 -30.71
CA GLY A 760 18.39 -36.14 -31.16
C GLY A 760 17.47 -37.32 -30.85
N THR A 761 16.78 -37.24 -29.72
CA THR A 761 15.59 -38.07 -29.40
C THR A 761 14.41 -37.13 -29.16
N ASP A 762 13.46 -37.09 -30.10
CA ASP A 762 12.23 -36.30 -29.94
C ASP A 762 11.42 -36.78 -28.73
N GLY A 763 10.80 -35.84 -28.01
CA GLY A 763 9.88 -36.15 -26.92
C GLY A 763 8.55 -36.71 -27.43
N ASN A 764 7.79 -37.33 -26.52
CA ASN A 764 6.47 -37.84 -26.88
C ASN A 764 5.50 -36.69 -27.14
N HIS A 765 4.56 -36.92 -28.05
CA HIS A 765 3.38 -36.06 -28.15
C HIS A 765 2.52 -36.28 -26.89
N GLY A 766 2.02 -35.19 -26.32
CA GLY A 766 1.01 -35.25 -25.27
C GLY A 766 -0.38 -35.51 -25.82
N GLU A 767 -1.40 -35.20 -25.03
CA GLU A 767 -2.78 -35.55 -25.33
C GLU A 767 -3.69 -34.32 -25.48
N MET A 768 -4.74 -34.47 -26.27
CA MET A 768 -5.79 -33.47 -26.41
C MET A 768 -7.14 -34.16 -26.26
N TRP A 769 -7.89 -33.76 -25.25
CA TRP A 769 -9.21 -34.28 -24.91
C TRP A 769 -10.24 -33.17 -25.11
N ILE A 770 -11.33 -33.47 -25.82
CA ILE A 770 -12.49 -32.59 -25.94
C ILE A 770 -13.74 -33.42 -25.64
N ASP A 771 -14.46 -33.06 -24.58
CA ASP A 771 -15.65 -33.76 -24.08
C ASP A 771 -15.40 -35.27 -23.93
N TRP A 772 -14.26 -35.60 -23.30
CA TRP A 772 -13.76 -36.96 -23.09
C TRP A 772 -13.49 -37.79 -24.36
N ALA A 773 -13.44 -37.14 -25.53
CA ALA A 773 -12.94 -37.73 -26.75
C ALA A 773 -11.46 -37.37 -26.96
N LEU A 774 -10.61 -38.39 -27.02
CA LEU A 774 -9.20 -38.23 -27.37
C LEU A 774 -9.07 -37.84 -28.85
N LEU A 775 -8.49 -36.67 -29.12
CA LEU A 775 -8.31 -36.09 -30.46
C LEU A 775 -6.85 -36.13 -30.96
N THR A 776 -5.96 -36.82 -30.25
CA THR A 776 -4.49 -36.79 -30.44
C THR A 776 -4.04 -36.56 -31.90
N PRO A 777 -3.04 -35.67 -32.12
CA PRO A 777 -2.63 -35.22 -33.45
C PRO A 777 -2.11 -36.31 -34.38
#